data_AF-D8LTQ9-F1
#
_entry.id   AF-D8LTQ9-F1
#
_cell.length_a   1.000
_cell.length_b   1.000
_cell.length_c   1.000
_cell.angle_alpha   90.00
_cell.angle_beta   90.00
_cell.angle_gamma   90.00
#
_symmetry.space_group_name_H-M   'P 1'
#
loop_
_entity.id
_entity.type
_entity.pdbx_description
1 polymer ?
#
loop_
_entity_poly.entity_id
_entity_poly.type
_entity_poly.pdbx_seq_one_letter_code
_entity_poly.pdbx_strand_id
1 'polypeptide(L)'
;MSTSAGVSVQKRLSDQRARLLALDYHDPFTAESLALVERLFEDLVTTTESYEDLQQREDQTAADLALSRAQLFPLKKENARLLRDNNLLHLKVIKAAEDASGAERSFLLLEKRAEAEREESRCLGAQKDLRISELEAQVDQLRTSLAGALDGATATQEDLAGGRTGRATARRRSRVQGLNGLDREMEVSSPMMPLSSHEGGGRGGARSGSGRRREDDVGMGLGPEDEQRLSDVVETLRARLEEASQSLSGMEEERARLEKQVESREEEIARLGRQTGSDTNIEKVTLAHAYEANQRIVDQLNDQVDFLNRQLANREAQLAEARKETSNRGKAEPMTTTAELEVTRLQTLARTLEEDNDRLSRRTAELENKASANSSGKGGGEEEGWEVVGEGEHERSQLEATLGETKKDLVKAAAAASEATADAEALRKRVASVQGEVARLQGEAATRTERLEQLSREREELLERLKTSAKDLESAEVEAASGVARERKAERQRGEEARRSRATTERLSVVQEQTEFLAEEAESAKAGEGVAARRAAAAEARAAEAELDAAALERALRAESRRALGAEGEAANAREAELAVEDLRERMERLRSRLEASEAARDALSEELERLAGQGSLLGVEHFAQSSRVGALERESAALTADLKARERDVAGLLEQKRALEEEVSRAQRALSRGAVETATMAQGELALQARVEEATDEVRGLRAEVGRLTDALLAEERKTVAARDEADRLATRLSHRSAGFEGLESELASSRAALAVARAEATEREGMLARMEAEAERSRSSLAALEQQVVVSRETISDKDDEVRRLKALARQLEGSRESLKTSSDEVHAALRDAEIRVGQALSAGDSAKREAEAARAEVAQLKSALTELDADRDRLQDTLDKQSEKMAELRTDDARWRSQVEEAEERLREEGSRCSDLERALEDSERRAKEASGSAVESLQKTEALSSALEAKTGQLAAATEDLEMMAKENQAVTSELTRLVADRDEGRRKLGDALHNQSTAEQAARAAEFEKEDVLKNYRGLHAEKRRLEAGIDELQLTRQRLTKSLAGRDSEVSKLRSSITALEVELQRKTTDLGAVQRQSGAEHTCDTLWLGSVWRITRDNC
;
A
#
# COMPACT_ATOMS: atom_id res chain seq x y z
N MET A 1 -23.58 -86.51 47.77
CA MET A 1 -23.34 -85.16 47.22
C MET A 1 -23.43 -84.02 48.25
N SER A 2 -24.07 -84.21 49.42
CA SER A 2 -24.20 -83.15 50.44
C SER A 2 -22.93 -82.88 51.27
N THR A 3 -22.00 -83.84 51.39
CA THR A 3 -20.74 -83.68 52.15
C THR A 3 -19.67 -82.83 51.46
N SER A 4 -19.69 -82.72 50.12
CA SER A 4 -18.73 -81.90 49.35
C SER A 4 -19.00 -80.40 49.50
N ALA A 5 -20.28 -80.00 49.53
CA ALA A 5 -20.68 -78.60 49.72
C ALA A 5 -20.38 -78.08 51.14
N GLY A 6 -20.50 -78.92 52.17
CA GLY A 6 -20.14 -78.54 53.54
C GLY A 6 -18.64 -78.25 53.72
N VAL A 7 -17.78 -79.04 53.06
CA VAL A 7 -16.31 -78.87 53.13
C VAL A 7 -15.86 -77.60 52.41
N SER A 8 -16.50 -77.21 51.30
CA SER A 8 -16.16 -75.96 50.59
C SER A 8 -16.55 -74.71 51.37
N VAL A 9 -17.71 -74.74 52.05
CA VAL A 9 -18.18 -73.64 52.92
C VAL A 9 -17.25 -73.49 54.12
N GLN A 10 -16.82 -74.59 54.76
CA GLN A 10 -15.86 -74.54 55.87
C GLN A 10 -14.50 -73.95 55.48
N LYS A 11 -14.02 -74.23 54.26
CA LYS A 11 -12.77 -73.66 53.73
C LYS A 11 -12.87 -72.16 53.49
N ARG A 12 -13.95 -71.71 52.84
CA ARG A 12 -14.19 -70.26 52.64
C ARG A 12 -14.32 -69.51 53.95
N LEU A 13 -14.94 -70.15 54.95
CA LEU A 13 -15.08 -69.60 56.30
C LEU A 13 -13.74 -69.49 57.03
N SER A 14 -12.83 -70.46 56.88
CA SER A 14 -11.47 -70.34 57.41
C SER A 14 -10.66 -69.26 56.68
N ASP A 15 -10.80 -69.16 55.37
CA ASP A 15 -10.05 -68.21 54.55
C ASP A 15 -10.46 -66.76 54.85
N GLN A 16 -11.76 -66.49 55.00
CA GLN A 16 -12.25 -65.17 55.38
C GLN A 16 -11.92 -64.80 56.83
N ARG A 17 -11.95 -65.76 57.76
CA ARG A 17 -11.44 -65.53 59.12
C ARG A 17 -9.97 -65.16 59.12
N ALA A 18 -9.14 -65.83 58.32
CA ALA A 18 -7.73 -65.50 58.21
C ALA A 18 -7.51 -64.09 57.64
N ARG A 19 -8.30 -63.67 56.64
CA ARG A 19 -8.24 -62.31 56.06
C ARG A 19 -8.67 -61.23 57.04
N LEU A 20 -9.76 -61.44 57.76
CA LEU A 20 -10.24 -60.51 58.78
C LEU A 20 -9.30 -60.42 59.99
N LEU A 21 -8.73 -61.55 60.41
CA LEU A 21 -7.69 -61.58 61.46
C LEU A 21 -6.42 -60.84 61.03
N ALA A 22 -6.05 -60.89 59.75
CA ALA A 22 -4.92 -60.12 59.22
C ALA A 22 -5.16 -58.59 59.24
N LEU A 23 -6.43 -58.17 59.37
CA LEU A 23 -6.86 -56.78 59.52
C LEU A 23 -7.28 -56.46 60.96
N ASP A 24 -6.85 -57.28 61.93
CA ASP A 24 -7.15 -57.17 63.37
C ASP A 24 -8.63 -57.24 63.76
N TYR A 25 -9.49 -57.79 62.90
CA TYR A 25 -10.88 -58.11 63.27
C TYR A 25 -10.95 -59.50 63.92
N HIS A 26 -11.21 -59.53 65.24
CA HIS A 26 -11.20 -60.74 66.05
C HIS A 26 -12.60 -61.33 66.36
N ASP A 27 -13.68 -60.72 65.88
CA ASP A 27 -15.05 -61.11 66.24
C ASP A 27 -15.48 -62.45 65.59
N PRO A 28 -16.08 -63.39 66.36
CA PRO A 28 -16.50 -64.68 65.83
C PRO A 28 -17.80 -64.57 65.03
N PHE A 29 -17.80 -64.96 63.76
CA PHE A 29 -19.00 -65.01 62.91
C PHE A 29 -19.35 -66.45 62.46
N THR A 30 -20.64 -66.68 62.20
CA THR A 30 -21.21 -68.00 61.85
C THR A 30 -21.22 -68.28 60.34
N ALA A 31 -21.50 -69.53 59.94
CA ALA A 31 -21.55 -69.93 58.53
C ALA A 31 -22.69 -69.27 57.74
N GLU A 32 -23.78 -68.90 58.39
CA GLU A 32 -24.92 -68.21 57.77
C GLU A 32 -24.57 -66.76 57.38
N SER A 33 -23.64 -66.13 58.12
CA SER A 33 -23.18 -64.75 57.89
C SER A 33 -22.02 -64.64 56.89
N LEU A 34 -21.43 -65.75 56.43
CA LEU A 34 -20.23 -65.76 55.58
C LEU A 34 -20.42 -64.99 54.27
N ALA A 35 -21.53 -65.22 53.56
CA ALA A 35 -21.77 -64.59 52.26
C ALA A 35 -21.95 -63.06 52.36
N LEU A 36 -22.49 -62.58 53.48
CA LEU A 36 -22.64 -61.14 53.73
C LEU A 36 -21.29 -60.51 54.06
N VAL A 37 -20.48 -61.18 54.88
CA VAL A 37 -19.13 -60.71 55.27
C VAL A 37 -18.19 -60.69 54.07
N GLU A 38 -18.24 -61.71 53.20
CA GLU A 38 -17.48 -61.73 51.95
C GLU A 38 -17.82 -60.53 51.07
N ARG A 39 -19.11 -60.24 50.91
CA ARG A 39 -19.59 -59.15 50.06
C ARG A 39 -19.25 -57.78 50.62
N LEU A 40 -19.42 -57.58 51.94
CA LEU A 40 -19.03 -56.33 52.60
C LEU A 40 -17.52 -56.10 52.55
N PHE A 41 -16.73 -57.17 52.63
CA PHE A 41 -15.28 -57.09 52.51
C PHE A 41 -14.86 -56.74 51.07
N GLU A 42 -15.49 -57.36 50.07
CA GLU A 42 -15.28 -57.01 48.65
C GLU A 42 -15.68 -55.56 48.35
N ASP A 43 -16.83 -55.12 48.88
CA ASP A 43 -17.28 -53.74 48.76
C ASP A 43 -16.31 -52.76 49.46
N LEU A 44 -15.74 -53.14 50.62
CA LEU A 44 -14.76 -52.31 51.32
C LEU A 44 -13.43 -52.23 50.55
N VAL A 45 -12.94 -53.35 50.03
CA VAL A 45 -11.71 -53.41 49.23
C VAL A 45 -11.87 -52.60 47.95
N THR A 46 -12.97 -52.79 47.22
CA THR A 46 -13.24 -52.03 45.99
C THR A 46 -13.44 -50.54 46.26
N THR A 47 -14.06 -50.16 47.38
CA THR A 47 -14.15 -48.74 47.76
C THR A 47 -12.80 -48.15 48.14
N THR A 48 -11.92 -48.87 48.84
CA THR A 48 -10.55 -48.40 49.11
C THR A 48 -9.69 -48.31 47.85
N GLU A 49 -9.74 -49.30 46.97
CA GLU A 49 -9.03 -49.28 45.68
C GLU A 49 -9.54 -48.12 44.81
N SER A 50 -10.85 -47.90 44.77
CA SER A 50 -11.44 -46.77 44.04
C SER A 50 -11.06 -45.41 44.63
N TYR A 51 -10.85 -45.33 45.95
CA TYR A 51 -10.40 -44.11 46.63
C TYR A 51 -8.93 -43.84 46.34
N GLU A 52 -8.06 -44.85 46.38
CA GLU A 52 -6.65 -44.74 46.00
C GLU A 52 -6.50 -44.32 44.53
N ASP A 53 -7.28 -44.89 43.62
CA ASP A 53 -7.33 -44.47 42.21
C ASP A 53 -7.80 -43.02 42.04
N LEU A 54 -8.80 -42.60 42.83
CA LEU A 54 -9.30 -41.23 42.82
C LEU A 54 -8.24 -40.26 43.35
N GLN A 55 -7.53 -40.63 44.40
CA GLN A 55 -6.47 -39.84 45.01
C GLN A 55 -5.28 -39.70 44.05
N GLN A 56 -4.87 -40.78 43.37
CA GLN A 56 -3.84 -40.70 42.34
C GLN A 56 -4.24 -39.79 41.17
N ARG A 57 -5.52 -39.81 40.76
CA ARG A 57 -6.04 -38.89 39.74
C ARG A 57 -6.08 -37.44 40.25
N GLU A 58 -6.44 -37.21 41.50
CA GLU A 58 -6.38 -35.88 42.12
C GLU A 58 -4.95 -35.35 42.11
N ASP A 59 -3.96 -36.16 42.51
CA ASP A 59 -2.55 -35.78 42.51
C ASP A 59 -2.02 -35.50 41.09
N GLN A 60 -2.41 -36.31 40.10
CA GLN A 60 -2.08 -36.09 38.68
C GLN A 60 -2.69 -34.78 38.17
N THR A 61 -3.98 -34.55 38.39
CA THR A 61 -4.64 -33.31 37.97
C THR A 61 -4.07 -32.08 38.69
N ALA A 62 -3.67 -32.20 39.96
CA ALA A 62 -2.99 -31.14 40.69
C ALA A 62 -1.61 -30.82 40.09
N ALA A 63 -0.85 -31.84 39.68
CA ALA A 63 0.43 -31.68 38.99
C ALA A 63 0.27 -31.03 37.61
N ASP A 64 -0.72 -31.47 36.83
CA ASP A 64 -1.03 -30.89 35.51
C ASP A 64 -1.52 -29.44 35.63
N LEU A 65 -2.31 -29.13 36.66
CA LEU A 65 -2.74 -27.77 36.97
C LEU A 65 -1.55 -26.89 37.36
N ALA A 66 -0.61 -27.41 38.15
CA ALA A 66 0.61 -26.69 38.52
C ALA A 66 1.51 -26.42 37.31
N LEU A 67 1.67 -27.39 36.42
CA LEU A 67 2.42 -27.25 35.18
C LEU A 67 1.76 -26.21 34.24
N SER A 68 0.44 -26.29 34.06
CA SER A 68 -0.33 -25.33 33.27
C SER A 68 -0.22 -23.92 33.86
N ARG A 69 -0.29 -23.77 35.19
CA ARG A 69 -0.07 -22.49 35.87
C ARG A 69 1.35 -21.94 35.65
N ALA A 70 2.36 -22.81 35.66
CA ALA A 70 3.74 -22.43 35.39
C ALA A 70 3.93 -21.95 33.94
N GLN A 71 3.29 -22.60 32.97
CA GLN A 71 3.31 -22.20 31.56
C GLN A 71 2.56 -20.88 31.29
N LEU A 72 1.49 -20.59 32.05
CA LEU A 72 0.74 -19.34 31.92
C LEU A 72 1.51 -18.10 32.38
N PHE A 73 2.49 -18.24 33.29
CA PHE A 73 3.25 -17.11 33.81
C PHE A 73 4.08 -16.35 32.76
N PRO A 74 4.93 -17.00 31.93
CA PRO A 74 5.65 -16.32 30.86
C PRO A 74 4.69 -15.70 29.83
N LEU A 75 3.60 -16.39 29.48
CA LEU A 75 2.58 -15.87 28.56
C LEU A 75 1.89 -14.61 29.11
N LYS A 76 1.55 -14.57 30.40
CA LYS A 76 0.99 -13.37 31.04
C LYS A 76 2.00 -12.21 31.05
N LYS A 77 3.28 -12.50 31.27
CA LYS A 77 4.36 -11.49 31.25
C LYS A 77 4.55 -10.92 29.85
N GLU A 78 4.53 -11.76 28.83
CA GLU A 78 4.63 -11.35 27.43
C GLU A 78 3.39 -10.56 27.00
N ASN A 79 2.19 -11.00 27.35
CA ASN A 79 0.94 -10.29 27.06
C ASN A 79 0.91 -8.91 27.75
N ALA A 80 1.37 -8.79 29.00
CA ALA A 80 1.52 -7.50 29.68
C ALA A 80 2.60 -6.58 29.07
N ARG A 81 3.61 -7.14 28.41
CA ARG A 81 4.60 -6.37 27.63
C ARG A 81 3.99 -5.91 26.32
N LEU A 82 3.38 -6.82 25.55
CA LEU A 82 2.72 -6.50 24.28
C LEU A 82 1.60 -5.48 24.46
N LEU A 83 0.82 -5.55 25.54
CA LEU A 83 -0.19 -4.53 25.86
C LEU A 83 0.44 -3.15 26.13
N ARG A 84 1.61 -3.08 26.78
CA ARG A 84 2.33 -1.81 26.98
C ARG A 84 2.88 -1.28 25.67
N ASP A 85 3.49 -2.14 24.86
CA ASP A 85 4.05 -1.77 23.57
C ASP A 85 2.93 -1.33 22.60
N ASN A 86 1.80 -2.05 22.59
CA ASN A 86 0.62 -1.71 21.80
C ASN A 86 -0.02 -0.40 22.27
N ASN A 87 -0.16 -0.17 23.58
CA ASN A 87 -0.64 1.11 24.12
C ASN A 87 0.32 2.27 23.79
N LEU A 88 1.63 2.04 23.82
CA LEU A 88 2.63 3.04 23.44
C LEU A 88 2.58 3.35 21.94
N LEU A 89 2.42 2.33 21.11
CA LEU A 89 2.23 2.48 19.67
C LEU A 89 0.92 3.23 19.37
N HIS A 90 -0.18 2.90 20.03
CA HIS A 90 -1.43 3.66 19.92
C HIS A 90 -1.25 5.11 20.32
N LEU A 91 -0.53 5.39 21.42
CA LEU A 91 -0.23 6.77 21.82
C LEU A 91 0.62 7.50 20.78
N LYS A 92 1.61 6.82 20.17
CA LYS A 92 2.44 7.38 19.09
C LYS A 92 1.60 7.65 17.83
N VAL A 93 0.69 6.75 17.46
CA VAL A 93 -0.22 6.92 16.33
C VAL A 93 -1.19 8.07 16.58
N ILE A 94 -1.75 8.18 17.79
CA ILE A 94 -2.63 9.30 18.17
C ILE A 94 -1.86 10.62 18.07
N LYS A 95 -0.65 10.72 18.62
CA LYS A 95 0.18 11.92 18.53
C LYS A 95 0.53 12.27 17.08
N ALA A 96 0.95 11.30 16.28
CA ALA A 96 1.23 11.52 14.86
C ALA A 96 -0.01 11.99 14.09
N ALA A 97 -1.20 11.46 14.42
CA ALA A 97 -2.47 11.90 13.83
C ALA A 97 -2.86 13.32 14.29
N GLU A 98 -2.62 13.67 15.55
CA GLU A 98 -2.85 15.01 16.10
C GLU A 98 -1.88 16.03 15.47
N ASP A 99 -0.60 15.68 15.31
CA ASP A 99 0.42 16.51 14.67
C ASP A 99 0.10 16.69 13.18
N ALA A 100 -0.29 15.63 12.48
CA ALA A 100 -0.73 15.70 11.08
C ALA A 100 -2.00 16.55 10.94
N SER A 101 -2.99 16.37 11.81
CA SER A 101 -4.21 17.20 11.84
C SER A 101 -3.90 18.67 12.18
N GLY A 102 -2.91 18.91 13.05
CA GLY A 102 -2.41 20.24 13.38
C GLY A 102 -1.73 20.90 12.19
N ALA A 103 -0.88 20.16 11.49
CA ALA A 103 -0.24 20.60 10.25
C ALA A 103 -1.29 20.89 9.17
N GLU A 104 -2.27 20.02 8.96
CA GLU A 104 -3.36 20.22 7.99
C GLU A 104 -4.19 21.48 8.31
N ARG A 105 -4.53 21.72 9.59
CA ARG A 105 -5.19 22.97 10.00
C ARG A 105 -4.32 24.19 9.73
N SER A 106 -3.01 24.09 9.97
CA SER A 106 -2.08 25.20 9.71
C SER A 106 -1.94 25.48 8.20
N PHE A 107 -1.89 24.43 7.37
CA PHE A 107 -1.88 24.55 5.92
C PHE A 107 -3.19 25.12 5.39
N LEU A 108 -4.33 24.68 5.90
CA LEU A 108 -5.64 25.24 5.51
C LEU A 108 -5.75 26.73 5.88
N LEU A 109 -5.19 27.15 7.02
CA LEU A 109 -5.14 28.57 7.40
C LEU A 109 -4.22 29.37 6.48
N LEU A 110 -3.07 28.82 6.09
CA LEU A 110 -2.16 29.43 5.12
C LEU A 110 -2.79 29.51 3.72
N GLU A 111 -3.51 28.47 3.31
CA GLU A 111 -4.24 28.42 2.04
C GLU A 111 -5.34 29.47 2.02
N LYS A 112 -6.19 29.55 3.05
CA LYS A 112 -7.22 30.60 3.17
C LYS A 112 -6.63 32.01 3.17
N ARG A 113 -5.45 32.19 3.78
CA ARG A 113 -4.74 33.47 3.76
C ARG A 113 -4.23 33.79 2.36
N ALA A 114 -3.62 32.83 1.68
CA ALA A 114 -3.16 32.99 0.31
C ALA A 114 -4.33 33.23 -0.67
N GLU A 115 -5.48 32.59 -0.45
CA GLU A 115 -6.73 32.86 -1.18
C GLU A 115 -7.23 34.28 -0.96
N ALA A 116 -7.28 34.75 0.29
CA ALA A 116 -7.65 36.13 0.59
C ALA A 116 -6.69 37.15 -0.07
N GLU A 117 -5.38 36.89 -0.03
CA GLU A 117 -4.37 37.73 -0.70
C GLU A 117 -4.51 37.70 -2.24
N ARG A 118 -4.90 36.55 -2.81
CA ARG A 118 -5.23 36.42 -4.24
C ARG A 118 -6.50 37.19 -4.61
N GLU A 119 -7.55 37.09 -3.80
CA GLU A 119 -8.79 37.82 -4.00
C GLU A 119 -8.58 39.34 -3.90
N GLU A 120 -7.77 39.80 -2.93
CA GLU A 120 -7.37 41.19 -2.81
C GLU A 120 -6.57 41.65 -4.03
N SER A 121 -5.58 40.88 -4.46
CA SER A 121 -4.78 41.16 -5.66
C SER A 121 -5.65 41.21 -6.92
N ARG A 122 -6.66 40.34 -7.02
CA ARG A 122 -7.62 40.31 -8.13
C ARG A 122 -8.54 41.53 -8.12
N CYS A 123 -9.01 41.95 -6.95
CA CYS A 123 -9.80 43.16 -6.79
C CYS A 123 -9.00 44.41 -7.19
N LEU A 124 -7.74 44.50 -6.75
CA LEU A 124 -6.82 45.56 -7.15
C LEU A 124 -6.52 45.54 -8.65
N GLY A 125 -6.38 44.35 -9.25
CA GLY A 125 -6.25 44.17 -10.69
C GLY A 125 -7.47 44.74 -11.44
N ALA A 126 -8.67 44.31 -11.07
CA ALA A 126 -9.91 44.79 -11.68
C ALA A 126 -10.10 46.32 -11.54
N GLN A 127 -9.71 46.90 -10.40
CA GLN A 127 -9.72 48.35 -10.20
C GLN A 127 -8.74 49.06 -11.15
N LYS A 128 -7.54 48.50 -11.34
CA LYS A 128 -6.54 49.06 -12.26
C LYS A 128 -6.96 48.91 -13.72
N ASP A 129 -7.60 47.81 -14.10
CA ASP A 129 -8.10 47.59 -15.46
C ASP A 129 -9.20 48.59 -15.81
N LEU A 130 -10.14 48.84 -14.87
CA LEU A 130 -11.13 49.91 -15.03
C LEU A 130 -10.46 51.27 -15.23
N ARG A 131 -9.40 51.56 -14.48
CA ARG A 131 -8.65 52.81 -14.61
C ARG A 131 -7.89 52.92 -15.92
N ILE A 132 -7.31 51.82 -16.40
CA ILE A 132 -6.65 51.75 -17.72
C ILE A 132 -7.68 52.01 -18.81
N SER A 133 -8.85 51.37 -18.75
CA SER A 133 -9.94 51.59 -19.72
C SER A 133 -10.42 53.05 -19.73
N GLU A 134 -10.54 53.70 -18.56
CA GLU A 134 -10.85 55.13 -18.47
C GLU A 134 -9.77 56.01 -19.14
N LEU A 135 -8.49 55.68 -18.93
CA LEU A 135 -7.37 56.42 -19.52
C LEU A 135 -7.25 56.17 -21.02
N GLU A 136 -7.49 54.95 -21.49
CA GLU A 136 -7.56 54.61 -22.92
C GLU A 136 -8.69 55.35 -23.60
N ALA A 137 -9.87 55.41 -22.98
CA ALA A 137 -10.99 56.21 -23.49
C ALA A 137 -10.64 57.70 -23.58
N GLN A 138 -9.88 58.24 -22.60
CA GLN A 138 -9.38 59.62 -22.66
C GLN A 138 -8.33 59.80 -23.78
N VAL A 139 -7.43 58.84 -23.98
CA VAL A 139 -6.44 58.86 -25.07
C VAL A 139 -7.14 58.81 -26.43
N ASP A 140 -8.17 57.99 -26.59
CA ASP A 140 -8.95 57.92 -27.84
C ASP A 140 -9.79 59.19 -28.07
N GLN A 141 -10.33 59.80 -27.00
CA GLN A 141 -10.94 61.14 -27.09
C GLN A 141 -9.92 62.20 -27.52
N LEU A 142 -8.70 62.16 -26.98
CA LEU A 142 -7.64 63.09 -27.39
C LEU A 142 -7.19 62.83 -28.83
N ARG A 143 -7.04 61.57 -29.24
CA ARG A 143 -6.72 61.19 -30.64
C ARG A 143 -7.80 61.62 -31.62
N THR A 144 -9.07 61.43 -31.29
CA THR A 144 -10.19 61.90 -32.12
C THR A 144 -10.26 63.42 -32.17
N SER A 145 -9.97 64.12 -31.06
CA SER A 145 -9.85 65.58 -31.06
C SER A 145 -8.67 66.09 -31.90
N LEU A 146 -7.54 65.38 -31.89
CA LEU A 146 -6.36 65.70 -32.68
C LEU A 146 -6.60 65.40 -34.17
N ALA A 147 -7.24 64.28 -34.49
CA ALA A 147 -7.67 63.94 -35.84
C ALA A 147 -8.65 65.00 -36.38
N GLY A 148 -9.64 65.42 -35.57
CA GLY A 148 -10.53 66.52 -35.93
C GLY A 148 -9.82 67.87 -36.12
N ALA A 149 -8.79 68.16 -35.33
CA ALA A 149 -7.95 69.36 -35.51
C ALA A 149 -7.06 69.29 -36.76
N LEU A 150 -6.56 68.09 -37.11
CA LEU A 150 -5.79 67.83 -38.32
C LEU A 150 -6.67 67.88 -39.58
N ASP A 151 -7.88 67.32 -39.53
CA ASP A 151 -8.89 67.43 -40.59
C ASP A 151 -9.38 68.88 -40.77
N GLY A 152 -9.47 69.64 -39.67
CA GLY A 152 -9.70 71.08 -39.72
C GLY A 152 -8.55 71.87 -40.36
N ALA A 153 -7.30 71.42 -40.18
CA ALA A 153 -6.13 72.04 -40.78
C ALA A 153 -5.99 71.70 -42.27
N THR A 154 -6.33 70.48 -42.70
CA THR A 154 -6.34 70.08 -44.12
C THR A 154 -7.53 70.67 -44.89
N ALA A 155 -8.70 70.84 -44.25
CA ALA A 155 -9.84 71.54 -44.86
C ALA A 155 -9.58 73.03 -45.14
N THR A 156 -8.66 73.68 -44.41
CA THR A 156 -8.26 75.07 -44.72
C THR A 156 -7.30 75.22 -45.89
N GLN A 157 -6.83 74.11 -46.48
CA GLN A 157 -5.90 74.12 -47.61
C GLN A 157 -6.54 73.74 -48.96
N GLU A 158 -7.80 73.26 -48.97
CA GLU A 158 -8.51 72.86 -50.20
C GLU A 158 -9.64 73.81 -50.66
N ASP A 159 -10.02 74.83 -49.89
CA ASP A 159 -11.09 75.78 -50.25
C ASP A 159 -10.63 77.05 -51.01
N LEU A 160 -9.55 76.93 -51.81
CA LEU A 160 -9.16 77.93 -52.83
C LEU A 160 -9.24 77.35 -54.26
N ALA A 161 -10.33 76.68 -54.61
CA ALA A 161 -10.66 76.43 -56.01
C ALA A 161 -12.17 76.22 -56.24
N GLY A 162 -12.83 77.25 -56.78
CA GLY A 162 -14.01 77.06 -57.64
C GLY A 162 -15.38 77.19 -56.97
N GLY A 163 -15.86 78.43 -56.87
CA GLY A 163 -17.24 78.72 -56.48
C GLY A 163 -18.28 78.67 -57.62
N ARG A 164 -19.55 78.71 -57.16
CA ARG A 164 -20.83 79.06 -57.84
C ARG A 164 -21.51 77.89 -58.57
N THR A 165 -22.71 77.48 -58.16
CA THR A 165 -23.97 78.23 -58.32
C THR A 165 -24.96 78.05 -57.14
N GLY A 166 -25.78 79.09 -56.89
CA GLY A 166 -26.78 79.12 -55.81
C GLY A 166 -28.06 78.34 -56.13
N ARG A 167 -28.98 78.12 -55.19
CA ARG A 167 -29.94 79.15 -54.74
C ARG A 167 -30.79 78.65 -53.54
N ALA A 168 -31.12 79.61 -52.68
CA ALA A 168 -32.39 79.81 -51.96
C ALA A 168 -32.63 79.29 -50.52
N THR A 169 -32.77 80.30 -49.66
CA THR A 169 -33.83 80.57 -48.68
C THR A 169 -33.62 80.22 -47.20
N ALA A 170 -33.44 81.32 -46.45
CA ALA A 170 -33.60 81.45 -45.02
C ALA A 170 -35.08 81.39 -44.58
N ARG A 171 -35.36 80.77 -43.42
CA ARG A 171 -35.98 81.44 -42.25
C ARG A 171 -36.29 80.48 -41.10
N ARG A 172 -35.92 80.97 -39.90
CA ARG A 172 -36.47 80.74 -38.55
C ARG A 172 -37.91 80.20 -38.44
N ARG A 173 -38.11 79.28 -37.48
CA ARG A 173 -39.04 79.33 -36.30
C ARG A 173 -38.82 78.02 -35.49
N SER A 174 -38.58 78.07 -34.17
CA SER A 174 -39.58 77.97 -33.07
C SER A 174 -40.37 76.65 -33.12
N ARG A 175 -40.73 75.91 -32.05
CA ARG A 175 -40.76 76.07 -30.58
C ARG A 175 -41.86 75.06 -30.12
N VAL A 176 -41.64 74.31 -29.03
CA VAL A 176 -42.66 73.81 -28.04
C VAL A 176 -43.59 72.68 -28.55
N GLN A 177 -43.89 71.58 -27.83
CA GLN A 177 -44.52 71.35 -26.50
C GLN A 177 -44.05 69.98 -25.96
N GLY A 178 -43.80 69.73 -24.67
CA GLY A 178 -44.76 69.76 -23.53
C GLY A 178 -45.57 68.44 -23.52
N LEU A 179 -45.74 67.63 -22.46
CA LEU A 179 -46.00 67.91 -21.04
C LEU A 179 -45.96 66.59 -20.23
N ASN A 180 -45.59 66.72 -18.95
CA ASN A 180 -46.14 66.15 -17.70
C ASN A 180 -46.80 64.75 -17.60
N GLY A 181 -46.41 64.01 -16.55
CA GLY A 181 -47.38 63.66 -15.49
C GLY A 181 -47.42 62.20 -14.97
N LEU A 182 -47.28 62.09 -13.63
CA LEU A 182 -47.88 61.11 -12.70
C LEU A 182 -47.10 59.85 -12.27
N ASP A 183 -46.68 59.90 -11.00
CA ASP A 183 -46.92 58.93 -9.93
C ASP A 183 -46.63 57.45 -10.15
N ARG A 184 -45.65 56.93 -9.38
CA ARG A 184 -45.96 56.07 -8.22
C ARG A 184 -44.72 55.73 -7.39
N GLU A 185 -44.86 56.03 -6.12
CA GLU A 185 -44.09 55.50 -4.98
C GLU A 185 -44.16 53.96 -4.94
N MET A 186 -43.07 53.32 -4.51
CA MET A 186 -43.15 52.26 -3.50
C MET A 186 -41.79 52.03 -2.84
N GLU A 187 -41.81 52.23 -1.53
CA GLU A 187 -40.78 51.98 -0.53
C GLU A 187 -40.46 50.48 -0.40
N VAL A 188 -39.22 50.14 -0.02
CA VAL A 188 -38.98 49.09 1.00
C VAL A 188 -37.77 49.45 1.88
N SER A 189 -38.09 50.00 3.05
CA SER A 189 -37.56 49.73 4.40
C SER A 189 -36.14 49.16 4.58
N SER A 190 -35.29 49.99 5.19
CA SER A 190 -34.28 49.57 6.17
C SER A 190 -34.80 49.82 7.59
N PRO A 191 -34.60 48.93 8.58
CA PRO A 191 -34.68 49.27 9.98
C PRO A 191 -33.29 49.46 10.58
N MET A 192 -33.19 50.53 11.37
CA MET A 192 -32.04 51.05 12.09
C MET A 192 -32.01 50.52 13.55
N MET A 193 -30.82 50.54 14.18
CA MET A 193 -30.52 50.86 15.61
C MET A 193 -30.58 49.74 16.69
N PRO A 194 -29.97 49.91 17.91
CA PRO A 194 -28.88 50.82 18.36
C PRO A 194 -27.87 50.28 19.43
N LEU A 195 -26.77 51.03 19.58
CA LEU A 195 -26.07 51.53 20.80
C LEU A 195 -25.66 50.65 22.01
N SER A 196 -24.33 50.67 22.25
CA SER A 196 -23.57 50.98 23.49
C SER A 196 -23.85 50.27 24.83
N SER A 197 -22.79 49.80 25.50
CA SER A 197 -22.21 50.48 26.68
C SER A 197 -21.07 49.67 27.35
N HIS A 198 -20.07 50.41 27.86
CA HIS A 198 -19.28 50.25 29.11
C HIS A 198 -18.84 48.84 29.59
N GLU A 199 -17.67 48.57 30.17
CA GLU A 199 -16.59 49.38 30.75
C GLU A 199 -15.46 48.43 31.19
N GLY A 200 -14.22 48.95 31.26
CA GLY A 200 -13.17 48.53 32.21
C GLY A 200 -12.34 47.27 31.87
N GLY A 201 -11.01 47.28 31.85
CA GLY A 201 -10.06 48.34 32.16
C GLY A 201 -8.65 47.77 32.37
N GLY A 202 -7.67 48.50 31.85
CA GLY A 202 -6.30 48.63 32.38
C GLY A 202 -5.34 47.46 32.09
N ARG A 203 -4.03 47.65 31.91
CA ARG A 203 -3.05 48.76 31.86
C ARG A 203 -1.80 48.11 31.22
N GLY A 204 -0.83 48.75 30.58
CA GLY A 204 -0.47 50.14 30.29
C GLY A 204 0.73 50.09 29.33
N GLY A 205 0.84 51.00 28.38
CA GLY A 205 1.78 52.13 28.47
C GLY A 205 2.86 51.99 27.36
N ALA A 206 3.32 53.02 26.66
CA ALA A 206 3.05 54.44 26.77
C ALA A 206 3.48 55.17 25.46
N ARG A 207 2.67 56.18 25.08
CA ARG A 207 2.99 57.56 24.62
C ARG A 207 3.97 57.79 23.45
N SER A 208 3.81 58.77 22.55
CA SER A 208 3.01 60.03 22.51
C SER A 208 2.81 60.49 21.05
N GLY A 209 1.65 61.01 20.62
CA GLY A 209 1.28 62.45 20.58
C GLY A 209 1.62 63.05 19.19
N SER A 210 0.85 63.85 18.45
CA SER A 210 -0.29 64.75 18.68
C SER A 210 -0.91 65.10 17.31
N GLY A 211 -2.23 65.25 17.15
CA GLY A 211 -2.78 66.59 16.90
C GLY A 211 -3.84 66.60 15.80
N ARG A 212 -5.06 66.99 16.14
CA ARG A 212 -6.09 67.40 15.17
C ARG A 212 -5.73 68.79 14.63
N ARG A 213 -5.94 69.04 13.33
CA ARG A 213 -6.80 70.09 12.75
C ARG A 213 -6.30 70.58 11.38
N ARG A 214 -7.29 70.82 10.51
CA ARG A 214 -7.42 71.81 9.44
C ARG A 214 -6.93 71.44 8.04
N GLU A 215 -7.93 71.37 7.16
CA GLU A 215 -7.91 71.77 5.75
C GLU A 215 -7.13 73.08 5.57
N ASP A 216 -6.15 73.08 4.65
CA ASP A 216 -6.04 73.97 3.49
C ASP A 216 -4.62 73.88 2.88
N ASP A 217 -4.57 73.27 1.69
CA ASP A 217 -3.85 73.69 0.46
C ASP A 217 -2.40 74.25 0.55
N VAL A 218 -1.41 73.55 -0.06
CA VAL A 218 -0.36 74.07 -0.98
C VAL A 218 0.35 72.87 -1.67
N GLY A 219 0.43 72.89 -3.00
CA GLY A 219 1.08 71.85 -3.82
C GLY A 219 2.63 71.84 -3.82
N MET A 220 3.18 70.71 -4.26
CA MET A 220 4.55 70.55 -4.74
C MET A 220 4.53 69.46 -5.83
N GLY A 221 4.91 69.83 -7.05
CA GLY A 221 5.02 68.93 -8.19
C GLY A 221 6.14 67.91 -8.00
N LEU A 222 5.91 66.70 -8.51
CA LEU A 222 6.91 65.64 -8.62
C LEU A 222 7.93 66.05 -9.69
N GLY A 223 9.22 65.91 -9.38
CA GLY A 223 10.30 66.24 -10.30
C GLY A 223 10.43 65.20 -11.42
N PRO A 224 11.01 65.59 -12.58
CA PRO A 224 11.15 64.71 -13.75
C PRO A 224 12.04 63.47 -13.50
N GLU A 225 12.92 63.50 -12.50
CA GLU A 225 13.76 62.35 -12.13
C GLU A 225 12.96 61.26 -11.39
N ASP A 226 11.94 61.64 -10.60
CA ASP A 226 11.05 60.68 -9.94
C ASP A 226 10.04 60.10 -10.93
N GLU A 227 9.64 60.88 -11.93
CA GLU A 227 8.79 60.45 -13.04
C GLU A 227 9.52 59.47 -13.98
N GLN A 228 10.82 59.68 -14.24
CA GLN A 228 11.67 58.72 -14.95
C GLN A 228 11.92 57.45 -14.15
N ARG A 229 12.20 57.53 -12.84
CA ARG A 229 12.35 56.32 -12.00
C ARG A 229 11.06 55.53 -11.89
N LEU A 230 9.91 56.20 -11.81
CA LEU A 230 8.61 55.55 -11.87
C LEU A 230 8.34 54.94 -13.25
N SER A 231 8.75 55.62 -14.34
CA SER A 231 8.66 55.08 -15.70
C SER A 231 9.51 53.82 -15.87
N ASP A 232 10.77 53.83 -15.41
CA ASP A 232 11.68 52.68 -15.49
C ASP A 232 11.18 51.50 -14.63
N VAL A 233 10.62 51.79 -13.46
CA VAL A 233 10.00 50.75 -12.60
C VAL A 233 8.71 50.23 -13.24
N VAL A 234 7.91 51.08 -13.88
CA VAL A 234 6.71 50.66 -14.60
C VAL A 234 7.07 49.86 -15.86
N GLU A 235 8.12 50.22 -16.58
CA GLU A 235 8.61 49.46 -17.74
C GLU A 235 9.19 48.11 -17.35
N THR A 236 9.96 48.04 -16.25
CA THR A 236 10.46 46.75 -15.74
C THR A 236 9.35 45.87 -15.18
N LEU A 237 8.33 46.45 -14.54
CA LEU A 237 7.14 45.72 -14.10
C LEU A 237 6.26 45.28 -15.28
N ARG A 238 6.16 46.09 -16.34
CA ARG A 238 5.47 45.71 -17.60
C ARG A 238 6.20 44.58 -18.30
N ALA A 239 7.53 44.65 -18.43
CA ALA A 239 8.34 43.57 -19.01
C ALA A 239 8.20 42.27 -18.21
N ARG A 240 8.18 42.33 -16.87
CA ARG A 240 7.94 41.15 -16.02
C ARG A 240 6.51 40.63 -16.12
N LEU A 241 5.52 41.50 -16.29
CA LEU A 241 4.13 41.11 -16.51
C LEU A 241 3.95 40.44 -17.88
N GLU A 242 4.65 40.92 -18.89
CA GLU A 242 4.63 40.41 -20.26
C GLU A 242 5.39 39.08 -20.37
N GLU A 243 6.50 38.92 -19.66
CA GLU A 243 7.20 37.64 -19.49
C GLU A 243 6.35 36.62 -18.72
N ALA A 244 5.68 37.05 -17.65
CA ALA A 244 4.78 36.20 -16.88
C ALA A 244 3.54 35.80 -17.68
N SER A 245 2.97 36.71 -18.49
CA SER A 245 1.81 36.40 -19.33
C SER A 245 2.18 35.49 -20.50
N GLN A 246 3.36 35.64 -21.11
CA GLN A 246 3.90 34.72 -22.11
C GLN A 246 4.20 33.34 -21.52
N SER A 247 4.72 33.28 -20.29
CA SER A 247 4.90 32.01 -19.57
C SER A 247 3.55 31.34 -19.28
N LEU A 248 2.53 32.11 -18.88
CA LEU A 248 1.20 31.59 -18.57
C LEU A 248 0.49 31.11 -19.84
N SER A 249 0.59 31.84 -20.97
CA SER A 249 0.07 31.38 -22.26
C SER A 249 0.81 30.14 -22.76
N GLY A 250 2.13 30.06 -22.55
CA GLY A 250 2.93 28.86 -22.86
C GLY A 250 2.47 27.65 -22.06
N MET A 251 2.23 27.84 -20.75
CA MET A 251 1.70 26.78 -19.87
C MET A 251 0.26 26.39 -20.23
N GLU A 252 -0.58 27.33 -20.66
CA GLU A 252 -1.94 27.05 -21.14
C GLU A 252 -1.95 26.30 -22.48
N GLU A 253 -1.07 26.65 -23.41
CA GLU A 253 -0.87 25.90 -24.65
C GLU A 253 -0.33 24.50 -24.40
N GLU A 254 0.61 24.34 -23.46
CA GLU A 254 1.12 23.04 -23.03
C GLU A 254 0.03 22.22 -22.35
N ARG A 255 -0.78 22.83 -21.49
CA ARG A 255 -1.94 22.19 -20.86
C ARG A 255 -2.95 21.74 -21.90
N ALA A 256 -3.30 22.58 -22.87
CA ALA A 256 -4.22 22.23 -23.96
C ALA A 256 -3.65 21.10 -24.85
N ARG A 257 -2.33 21.09 -25.10
CA ARG A 257 -1.66 20.00 -25.81
C ARG A 257 -1.71 18.69 -25.00
N LEU A 258 -1.48 18.75 -23.70
CA LEU A 258 -1.54 17.59 -22.81
C LEU A 258 -2.97 17.06 -22.67
N GLU A 259 -3.96 17.93 -22.52
CA GLU A 259 -5.38 17.56 -22.49
C GLU A 259 -5.79 16.86 -23.80
N LYS A 260 -5.37 17.39 -24.96
CA LYS A 260 -5.60 16.75 -26.25
C LYS A 260 -4.86 15.41 -26.43
N GLN A 261 -3.66 15.28 -25.84
CA GLN A 261 -2.95 14.00 -25.80
C GLN A 261 -3.65 12.98 -24.91
N VAL A 262 -4.18 13.40 -23.76
CA VAL A 262 -4.96 12.55 -22.87
C VAL A 262 -6.24 12.10 -23.56
N GLU A 263 -6.98 13.01 -24.21
CA GLU A 263 -8.18 12.67 -24.97
C GLU A 263 -7.87 11.65 -26.08
N SER A 264 -6.80 11.85 -26.86
CA SER A 264 -6.38 10.87 -27.88
C SER A 264 -5.98 9.51 -27.28
N ARG A 265 -5.36 9.51 -26.08
CA ARG A 265 -5.00 8.29 -25.35
C ARG A 265 -6.21 7.60 -24.76
N GLU A 266 -7.22 8.33 -24.28
CA GLU A 266 -8.47 7.77 -23.76
C GLU A 266 -9.31 7.19 -24.90
N GLU A 267 -9.35 7.84 -26.06
CA GLU A 267 -9.95 7.29 -27.27
C GLU A 267 -9.22 6.03 -27.74
N GLU A 268 -7.89 6.01 -27.66
CA GLU A 268 -7.07 4.85 -28.00
C GLU A 268 -7.19 3.74 -26.94
N ILE A 269 -7.30 4.04 -25.65
CA ILE A 269 -7.61 3.08 -24.58
C ILE A 269 -9.03 2.53 -24.76
N ALA A 270 -10.00 3.36 -25.16
CA ALA A 270 -11.35 2.90 -25.45
C ALA A 270 -11.42 2.08 -26.75
N ARG A 271 -10.56 2.36 -27.73
CA ARG A 271 -10.40 1.54 -28.95
C ARG A 271 -9.69 0.22 -28.65
N LEU A 272 -8.59 0.25 -27.91
CA LEU A 272 -7.82 -0.91 -27.48
C LEU A 272 -8.64 -1.77 -26.54
N GLY A 273 -9.35 -1.18 -25.58
CA GLY A 273 -10.30 -1.84 -24.69
C GLY A 273 -11.43 -2.55 -25.43
N ARG A 274 -11.87 -1.99 -26.57
CA ARG A 274 -12.82 -2.65 -27.48
C ARG A 274 -12.17 -3.74 -28.34
N GLN A 275 -10.91 -3.60 -28.71
CA GLN A 275 -10.14 -4.64 -29.42
C GLN A 275 -9.68 -5.79 -28.49
N THR A 276 -9.58 -5.57 -27.19
CA THR A 276 -9.18 -6.57 -26.18
C THR A 276 -10.35 -7.28 -25.49
N GLY A 277 -11.58 -7.12 -25.99
CA GLY A 277 -12.77 -7.86 -25.54
C GLY A 277 -12.77 -9.37 -25.83
N SER A 278 -11.59 -9.95 -26.07
CA SER A 278 -11.38 -11.37 -26.33
C SER A 278 -10.06 -11.79 -25.68
N ASP A 279 -10.17 -12.38 -24.48
CA ASP A 279 -9.23 -13.31 -23.83
C ASP A 279 -7.78 -13.29 -24.33
N THR A 280 -7.11 -12.15 -24.19
CA THR A 280 -5.66 -12.07 -24.34
C THR A 280 -5.09 -11.40 -23.11
N ASN A 281 -4.34 -12.19 -22.32
CA ASN A 281 -3.78 -11.84 -21.02
C ASN A 281 -3.23 -10.42 -20.98
N ILE A 282 -3.96 -9.56 -20.25
CA ILE A 282 -3.56 -8.19 -19.87
C ILE A 282 -2.18 -8.21 -19.20
N GLU A 283 -1.83 -9.30 -18.51
CA GLU A 283 -0.51 -9.54 -17.93
C GLU A 283 0.62 -9.60 -18.96
N LYS A 284 0.39 -10.16 -20.15
CA LYS A 284 1.44 -10.19 -21.20
C LYS A 284 1.65 -8.83 -21.84
N VAL A 285 0.59 -8.03 -21.97
CA VAL A 285 0.67 -6.67 -22.53
C VAL A 285 1.24 -5.69 -21.52
N THR A 286 0.89 -5.81 -20.24
CA THR A 286 1.50 -5.03 -19.16
C THR A 286 2.96 -5.41 -18.94
N LEU A 287 3.33 -6.70 -19.03
CA LEU A 287 4.72 -7.13 -19.01
C LEU A 287 5.47 -6.60 -20.24
N ALA A 288 4.88 -6.65 -21.44
CA ALA A 288 5.50 -6.09 -22.65
C ALA A 288 5.68 -4.56 -22.56
N HIS A 289 4.72 -3.82 -22.01
CA HIS A 289 4.87 -2.39 -21.77
C HIS A 289 5.86 -2.07 -20.64
N ALA A 290 5.95 -2.91 -19.61
CA ALA A 290 6.98 -2.79 -18.58
C ALA A 290 8.38 -3.08 -19.18
N TYR A 291 8.50 -4.07 -20.06
CA TYR A 291 9.73 -4.35 -20.80
C TYR A 291 10.08 -3.20 -21.75
N GLU A 292 9.12 -2.62 -22.48
CA GLU A 292 9.37 -1.46 -23.34
C GLU A 292 9.68 -0.18 -22.54
N ALA A 293 9.05 0.02 -21.38
CA ALA A 293 9.36 1.13 -20.49
C ALA A 293 10.75 0.97 -19.88
N ASN A 294 11.11 -0.24 -19.44
CA ASN A 294 12.45 -0.56 -18.98
C ASN A 294 13.47 -0.44 -20.12
N GLN A 295 13.12 -0.80 -21.35
CA GLN A 295 13.98 -0.63 -22.52
C GLN A 295 14.22 0.86 -22.80
N ARG A 296 13.18 1.70 -22.71
CA ARG A 296 13.32 3.18 -22.83
C ARG A 296 14.13 3.79 -21.71
N ILE A 297 14.02 3.27 -20.48
CA ILE A 297 14.85 3.71 -19.35
C ILE A 297 16.29 3.26 -19.58
N VAL A 298 16.52 2.05 -20.07
CA VAL A 298 17.85 1.56 -20.44
C VAL A 298 18.43 2.39 -21.58
N ASP A 299 17.64 2.77 -22.59
CA ASP A 299 18.08 3.63 -23.68
C ASP A 299 18.37 5.05 -23.19
N GLN A 300 17.55 5.61 -22.28
CA GLN A 300 17.82 6.91 -21.64
C GLN A 300 19.06 6.86 -20.74
N LEU A 301 19.25 5.77 -19.99
CA LEU A 301 20.45 5.56 -19.19
C LEU A 301 21.67 5.38 -20.09
N ASN A 302 21.53 4.72 -21.24
CA ASN A 302 22.60 4.60 -22.24
C ASN A 302 22.89 5.95 -22.90
N ASP A 303 21.88 6.77 -23.20
CA ASP A 303 22.06 8.14 -23.70
C ASP A 303 22.71 9.04 -22.63
N GLN A 304 22.36 8.85 -21.36
CA GLN A 304 23.00 9.55 -20.24
C GLN A 304 24.43 9.06 -20.02
N VAL A 305 24.70 7.76 -20.14
CA VAL A 305 26.04 7.19 -20.10
C VAL A 305 26.84 7.67 -21.30
N ASP A 306 26.26 7.77 -22.48
CA ASP A 306 26.88 8.34 -23.67
C ASP A 306 27.11 9.84 -23.53
N PHE A 307 26.20 10.57 -22.89
CA PHE A 307 26.38 11.97 -22.57
C PHE A 307 27.48 12.16 -21.52
N LEU A 308 27.51 11.34 -20.48
CA LEU A 308 28.56 11.32 -19.47
C LEU A 308 29.88 10.86 -20.07
N ASN A 309 29.89 9.93 -21.02
CA ASN A 309 31.07 9.50 -21.74
C ASN A 309 31.53 10.55 -22.75
N ARG A 310 30.62 11.32 -23.36
CA ARG A 310 30.96 12.50 -24.17
C ARG A 310 31.45 13.65 -23.30
N GLN A 311 30.90 13.82 -22.09
CA GLN A 311 31.39 14.79 -21.11
C GLN A 311 32.73 14.36 -20.53
N LEU A 312 32.93 13.07 -20.26
CA LEU A 312 34.20 12.50 -19.84
C LEU A 312 35.20 12.60 -20.98
N ALA A 313 34.83 12.29 -22.23
CA ALA A 313 35.68 12.49 -23.40
C ALA A 313 35.98 13.97 -23.64
N ASN A 314 35.03 14.89 -23.39
CA ASN A 314 35.27 16.33 -23.43
C ASN A 314 36.14 16.79 -22.26
N ARG A 315 35.98 16.23 -21.06
CA ARG A 315 36.79 16.53 -19.88
C ARG A 315 38.18 15.94 -20.03
N GLU A 316 38.31 14.77 -20.65
CA GLU A 316 39.56 14.12 -21.03
C GLU A 316 40.20 14.86 -22.19
N ALA A 317 39.43 15.39 -23.15
CA ALA A 317 39.92 16.26 -24.20
C ALA A 317 40.36 17.61 -23.63
N GLN A 318 39.61 18.20 -22.69
CA GLN A 318 39.99 19.39 -21.94
C GLN A 318 41.17 19.14 -21.01
N LEU A 319 41.31 17.94 -20.45
CA LEU A 319 42.47 17.53 -19.67
C LEU A 319 43.64 17.17 -20.59
N ALA A 320 43.40 16.70 -21.81
CA ALA A 320 44.41 16.44 -22.83
C ALA A 320 44.85 17.74 -23.52
N GLU A 321 43.97 18.72 -23.61
CA GLU A 321 44.18 20.07 -24.09
C GLU A 321 44.85 20.90 -22.99
N ALA A 322 44.41 20.81 -21.74
CA ALA A 322 45.15 21.32 -20.59
C ALA A 322 46.48 20.59 -20.42
N ARG A 323 46.58 19.28 -20.70
CA ARG A 323 47.86 18.56 -20.75
C ARG A 323 48.70 18.97 -21.95
N LYS A 324 48.08 19.32 -23.09
CA LYS A 324 48.76 19.91 -24.25
C LYS A 324 49.11 21.36 -23.99
N GLU A 325 48.42 22.10 -23.14
CA GLU A 325 48.71 23.48 -22.73
C GLU A 325 49.74 23.50 -21.62
N THR A 326 49.77 22.50 -20.73
CA THR A 326 50.88 22.27 -19.80
C THR A 326 52.07 21.63 -20.51
N SER A 327 51.84 20.83 -21.56
CA SER A 327 52.89 20.34 -22.45
C SER A 327 53.31 21.38 -23.48
N ASN A 328 52.49 22.39 -23.81
CA ASN A 328 52.85 23.54 -24.65
C ASN A 328 53.34 24.69 -23.77
N ARG A 329 53.12 24.68 -22.45
CA ARG A 329 53.92 25.42 -21.46
C ARG A 329 55.21 24.68 -21.11
N GLY A 330 55.24 23.35 -21.27
CA GLY A 330 56.43 22.51 -21.18
C GLY A 330 57.20 22.36 -22.50
N LYS A 331 56.60 22.80 -23.63
CA LYS A 331 57.18 22.89 -24.98
C LYS A 331 57.22 24.32 -25.52
N ALA A 332 56.58 25.29 -24.85
CA ALA A 332 57.16 26.62 -24.75
C ALA A 332 58.52 26.33 -24.15
N GLU A 333 59.53 26.49 -24.99
CA GLU A 333 60.92 26.18 -24.70
C GLU A 333 61.15 26.49 -23.23
N PRO A 334 61.63 25.51 -22.44
CA PRO A 334 61.82 25.78 -21.04
C PRO A 334 62.64 27.06 -20.97
N MET A 335 62.24 28.03 -20.15
CA MET A 335 63.11 29.17 -19.81
C MET A 335 64.44 28.71 -19.16
N THR A 336 64.75 27.40 -19.19
CA THR A 336 66.08 26.85 -19.10
C THR A 336 66.91 27.04 -20.37
N THR A 337 66.39 27.23 -21.59
CA THR A 337 67.23 27.57 -22.75
C THR A 337 67.63 29.04 -22.72
N THR A 338 66.80 29.97 -22.22
CA THR A 338 67.24 31.36 -21.99
C THR A 338 68.18 31.45 -20.80
N ALA A 339 67.92 30.71 -19.71
CA ALA A 339 68.84 30.67 -18.57
C ALA A 339 70.12 29.87 -18.86
N GLU A 340 70.10 28.83 -19.69
CA GLU A 340 71.29 28.08 -20.14
C GLU A 340 72.02 28.84 -21.27
N LEU A 341 71.32 29.58 -22.14
CA LEU A 341 71.94 30.51 -23.09
C LEU A 341 72.52 31.73 -22.38
N GLU A 342 71.94 32.18 -21.27
CA GLU A 342 72.49 33.22 -20.41
C GLU A 342 73.63 32.69 -19.54
N VAL A 343 73.55 31.47 -19.00
CA VAL A 343 74.65 30.84 -18.27
C VAL A 343 75.80 30.51 -19.22
N THR A 344 75.55 30.04 -20.44
CA THR A 344 76.60 29.84 -21.45
C THR A 344 77.10 31.16 -22.05
N ARG A 345 76.26 32.21 -22.16
CA ARG A 345 76.72 33.58 -22.43
C ARG A 345 77.59 34.13 -21.30
N LEU A 346 77.21 33.92 -20.04
CA LEU A 346 77.96 34.39 -18.88
C LEU A 346 79.24 33.57 -18.67
N GLN A 347 79.24 32.28 -18.99
CA GLN A 347 80.43 31.42 -19.00
C GLN A 347 81.37 31.77 -20.16
N THR A 348 80.84 32.08 -21.35
CA THR A 348 81.67 32.57 -22.47
C THR A 348 82.17 33.99 -22.21
N LEU A 349 81.38 34.86 -21.60
CA LEU A 349 81.79 36.20 -21.17
C LEU A 349 82.85 36.14 -20.07
N ALA A 350 82.69 35.26 -19.08
CA ALA A 350 83.69 35.02 -18.04
C ALA A 350 84.99 34.47 -18.63
N ARG A 351 84.91 33.54 -19.58
CA ARG A 351 86.08 33.02 -20.30
C ARG A 351 86.75 34.09 -21.16
N THR A 352 86.01 34.95 -21.86
CA THR A 352 86.60 36.07 -22.60
C THR A 352 87.23 37.11 -21.69
N LEU A 353 86.65 37.34 -20.50
CA LEU A 353 87.21 38.24 -19.50
C LEU A 353 88.45 37.63 -18.83
N GLU A 354 88.52 36.31 -18.63
CA GLU A 354 89.74 35.61 -18.21
C GLU A 354 90.83 35.69 -19.29
N GLU A 355 90.48 35.46 -20.56
CA GLU A 355 91.41 35.59 -21.68
C GLU A 355 91.90 37.05 -21.87
N ASP A 356 91.05 38.05 -21.62
CA ASP A 356 91.41 39.47 -21.64
C ASP A 356 92.24 39.89 -20.41
N ASN A 357 91.96 39.32 -19.23
CA ASN A 357 92.77 39.54 -18.03
C ASN A 357 94.16 38.88 -18.15
N ASP A 358 94.26 37.73 -18.81
CA ASP A 358 95.53 37.12 -19.19
C ASP A 358 96.28 37.95 -20.24
N ARG A 359 95.57 38.55 -21.20
CA ARG A 359 96.18 39.47 -22.19
C ARG A 359 96.66 40.76 -21.53
N LEU A 360 95.89 41.34 -20.61
CA LEU A 360 96.28 42.51 -19.84
C LEU A 360 97.45 42.19 -18.92
N SER A 361 97.44 41.03 -18.24
CA SER A 361 98.55 40.56 -17.41
C SER A 361 99.84 40.32 -18.22
N ARG A 362 99.72 39.81 -19.45
CA ARG A 362 100.87 39.72 -20.38
C ARG A 362 101.34 41.09 -20.85
N ARG A 363 100.42 42.02 -21.09
CA ARG A 363 100.74 43.39 -21.52
C ARG A 363 101.35 44.23 -20.40
N THR A 364 100.92 44.05 -19.15
CA THR A 364 101.57 44.63 -17.98
C THR A 364 102.94 44.01 -17.74
N ALA A 365 103.09 42.69 -17.93
CA ALA A 365 104.41 42.05 -17.89
C ALA A 365 105.34 42.51 -19.03
N GLU A 366 104.81 42.78 -20.23
CA GLU A 366 105.55 43.37 -21.34
C GLU A 366 105.93 44.83 -21.08
N LEU A 367 105.05 45.62 -20.47
CA LEU A 367 105.33 47.01 -20.07
C LEU A 367 106.32 47.07 -18.90
N GLU A 368 106.28 46.12 -17.97
CA GLU A 368 107.28 45.97 -16.91
C GLU A 368 108.62 45.49 -17.45
N ASN A 369 108.63 44.59 -18.44
CA ASN A 369 109.86 44.20 -19.14
C ASN A 369 110.42 45.36 -19.99
N LYS A 370 109.58 46.22 -20.58
CA LYS A 370 110.01 47.45 -21.28
C LYS A 370 110.51 48.53 -20.30
N ALA A 371 109.87 48.69 -19.14
CA ALA A 371 110.34 49.57 -18.06
C ALA A 371 111.68 49.06 -17.47
N SER A 372 111.85 47.74 -17.39
CA SER A 372 113.10 47.11 -16.96
C SER A 372 114.20 47.24 -18.03
N ALA A 373 113.87 47.15 -19.32
CA ALA A 373 114.80 47.34 -20.43
C ALA A 373 115.27 48.79 -20.62
N ASN A 374 114.50 49.78 -20.16
CA ASN A 374 114.90 51.20 -20.17
C ASN A 374 115.82 51.60 -19.00
N SER A 375 116.08 50.70 -18.04
CA SER A 375 116.96 50.97 -16.89
C SER A 375 118.43 50.56 -17.09
N SER A 376 118.77 49.95 -18.24
CA SER A 376 120.13 49.48 -18.55
C SER A 376 120.65 49.97 -19.91
N GLY A 377 120.73 51.29 -20.09
CA GLY A 377 121.34 51.93 -21.27
C GLY A 377 122.12 53.19 -20.88
N LYS A 378 123.44 53.09 -20.78
CA LYS A 378 124.36 54.22 -20.57
C LYS A 378 124.44 55.09 -21.83
N GLY A 379 124.19 56.39 -21.69
CA GLY A 379 124.99 57.45 -22.35
C GLY A 379 124.27 58.40 -23.32
N GLY A 380 124.04 59.64 -22.86
CA GLY A 380 124.27 60.90 -23.60
C GLY A 380 123.21 61.39 -24.60
N GLY A 381 122.79 62.66 -24.45
CA GLY A 381 121.96 63.45 -25.39
C GLY A 381 120.55 63.68 -24.83
N GLU A 382 120.31 64.78 -24.11
CA GLU A 382 119.73 66.05 -24.61
C GLU A 382 118.26 65.94 -25.03
N GLU A 383 117.42 66.65 -24.26
CA GLU A 383 116.10 67.24 -24.58
C GLU A 383 115.16 66.47 -25.51
N GLU A 384 114.26 65.67 -24.92
CA GLU A 384 112.84 65.43 -25.28
C GLU A 384 112.38 64.14 -24.58
N GLY A 385 111.74 64.25 -23.40
CA GLY A 385 111.43 63.05 -22.60
C GLY A 385 110.55 63.26 -21.36
N TRP A 386 109.70 64.29 -21.34
CA TRP A 386 108.78 64.55 -20.22
C TRP A 386 107.30 64.32 -20.55
N GLU A 387 106.96 63.89 -21.76
CA GLU A 387 105.56 63.64 -22.16
C GLU A 387 105.17 62.14 -22.09
N VAL A 388 106.14 61.22 -22.17
CA VAL A 388 105.87 59.76 -22.27
C VAL A 388 105.70 59.05 -20.90
N VAL A 389 106.15 59.65 -19.79
CA VAL A 389 105.95 59.08 -18.43
C VAL A 389 104.56 59.43 -17.88
N GLY A 390 104.02 60.60 -18.22
CA GLY A 390 102.68 61.04 -17.81
C GLY A 390 101.55 60.27 -18.49
N GLU A 391 101.71 59.88 -19.76
CA GLU A 391 100.72 59.04 -20.46
C GLU A 391 100.65 57.62 -19.87
N GLY A 392 101.78 57.03 -19.48
CA GLY A 392 101.83 55.69 -18.88
C GLY A 392 101.25 55.61 -17.45
N GLU A 393 101.42 56.66 -16.64
CA GLU A 393 100.81 56.75 -15.31
C GLU A 393 99.30 57.05 -15.39
N HIS A 394 98.88 57.86 -16.37
CA HIS A 394 97.47 58.13 -16.59
C HIS A 394 96.73 56.91 -17.15
N GLU A 395 97.34 56.16 -18.08
CA GLU A 395 96.80 54.88 -18.56
C GLU A 395 96.76 53.81 -17.46
N ARG A 396 97.78 53.71 -16.60
CA ARG A 396 97.75 52.80 -15.43
C ARG A 396 96.65 53.16 -14.44
N SER A 397 96.49 54.44 -14.13
CA SER A 397 95.44 54.89 -13.20
C SER A 397 94.04 54.69 -13.77
N GLN A 398 93.84 54.88 -15.08
CA GLN A 398 92.58 54.57 -15.75
C GLN A 398 92.30 53.06 -15.81
N LEU A 399 93.31 52.22 -16.02
CA LEU A 399 93.17 50.76 -15.98
C LEU A 399 92.90 50.25 -14.54
N GLU A 400 93.50 50.84 -13.51
CA GLU A 400 93.21 50.48 -12.11
C GLU A 400 91.81 50.92 -11.68
N ALA A 401 91.33 52.08 -12.14
CA ALA A 401 89.97 52.53 -11.88
C ALA A 401 88.93 51.59 -12.51
N THR A 402 89.12 51.24 -13.80
CA THR A 402 88.23 50.29 -14.50
C THR A 402 88.32 48.87 -13.95
N LEU A 403 89.49 48.42 -13.48
CA LEU A 403 89.65 47.15 -12.76
C LEU A 403 88.96 47.16 -11.38
N GLY A 404 88.99 48.29 -10.68
CA GLY A 404 88.28 48.47 -9.41
C GLY A 404 86.77 48.43 -9.59
N GLU A 405 86.25 49.07 -10.63
CA GLU A 405 84.83 49.12 -10.97
C GLU A 405 84.30 47.76 -11.42
N THR A 406 85.03 47.06 -12.31
CA THR A 406 84.68 45.69 -12.73
C THR A 406 84.75 44.67 -11.59
N LYS A 407 85.69 44.80 -10.65
CA LYS A 407 85.72 43.95 -9.44
C LYS A 407 84.51 44.20 -8.54
N LYS A 408 84.08 45.46 -8.40
CA LYS A 408 82.91 45.82 -7.60
C LYS A 408 81.63 45.24 -8.22
N ASP A 409 81.51 45.27 -9.54
CA ASP A 409 80.39 44.69 -10.26
C ASP A 409 80.41 43.15 -10.24
N LEU A 410 81.59 42.52 -10.29
CA LEU A 410 81.76 41.07 -10.11
C LEU A 410 81.34 40.61 -8.70
N VAL A 411 81.68 41.35 -7.65
CA VAL A 411 81.25 41.02 -6.28
C VAL A 411 79.74 41.16 -6.12
N LYS A 412 79.13 42.19 -6.73
CA LYS A 412 77.66 42.35 -6.75
C LYS A 412 76.98 41.23 -7.53
N ALA A 413 77.50 40.86 -8.70
CA ALA A 413 76.98 39.76 -9.50
C ALA A 413 77.15 38.40 -8.78
N ALA A 414 78.26 38.18 -8.07
CA ALA A 414 78.47 36.98 -7.26
C ALA A 414 77.51 36.89 -6.06
N ALA A 415 77.22 38.02 -5.41
CA ALA A 415 76.22 38.09 -4.33
C ALA A 415 74.80 37.80 -4.86
N ALA A 416 74.42 38.41 -5.99
CA ALA A 416 73.13 38.14 -6.64
C ALA A 416 72.99 36.68 -7.13
N ALA A 417 74.07 36.07 -7.63
CA ALA A 417 74.09 34.67 -8.00
C ALA A 417 73.94 33.74 -6.79
N SER A 418 74.61 34.05 -5.67
CA SER A 418 74.45 33.34 -4.40
C SER A 418 73.01 33.36 -3.90
N GLU A 419 72.37 34.54 -3.92
CA GLU A 419 70.98 34.71 -3.51
C GLU A 419 70.01 33.94 -4.42
N ALA A 420 70.21 34.03 -5.75
CA ALA A 420 69.43 33.25 -6.72
C ALA A 420 69.60 31.73 -6.56
N THR A 421 70.79 31.26 -6.16
CA THR A 421 71.01 29.82 -5.87
C THR A 421 70.31 29.37 -4.59
N ALA A 422 70.27 30.21 -3.56
CA ALA A 422 69.56 29.93 -2.32
C ALA A 422 68.03 29.85 -2.56
N ASP A 423 67.49 30.77 -3.36
CA ASP A 423 66.08 30.76 -3.76
C ASP A 423 65.73 29.55 -4.62
N ALA A 424 66.60 29.16 -5.54
CA ALA A 424 66.44 27.95 -6.35
C ALA A 424 66.45 26.67 -5.47
N GLU A 425 67.29 26.62 -4.43
CA GLU A 425 67.31 25.49 -3.50
C GLU A 425 66.07 25.44 -2.59
N ALA A 426 65.58 26.60 -2.14
CA ALA A 426 64.34 26.71 -1.39
C ALA A 426 63.12 26.27 -2.23
N LEU A 427 63.06 26.68 -3.50
CA LEU A 427 62.04 26.23 -4.44
C LEU A 427 62.12 24.73 -4.70
N ARG A 428 63.32 24.15 -4.84
CA ARG A 428 63.52 22.70 -4.98
C ARG A 428 62.99 21.94 -3.74
N LYS A 429 63.24 22.44 -2.53
CA LYS A 429 62.70 21.84 -1.29
C LYS A 429 61.17 21.89 -1.24
N ARG A 430 60.55 23.01 -1.65
CA ARG A 430 59.08 23.13 -1.74
C ARG A 430 58.50 22.20 -2.81
N VAL A 431 59.13 22.10 -3.99
CA VAL A 431 58.71 21.17 -5.05
C VAL A 431 58.83 19.72 -4.58
N ALA A 432 59.89 19.35 -3.87
CA ALA A 432 60.04 18.01 -3.28
C ALA A 432 58.96 17.70 -2.23
N SER A 433 58.61 18.67 -1.37
CA SER A 433 57.51 18.54 -0.40
C SER A 433 56.17 18.32 -1.09
N VAL A 434 55.86 19.12 -2.10
CA VAL A 434 54.62 19.00 -2.89
C VAL A 434 54.58 17.69 -3.66
N GLN A 435 55.71 17.24 -4.23
CA GLN A 435 55.81 15.92 -4.87
C GLN A 435 55.59 14.78 -3.88
N GLY A 436 56.06 14.89 -2.64
CA GLY A 436 55.79 13.92 -1.57
C GLY A 436 54.30 13.87 -1.19
N GLU A 437 53.64 15.02 -1.08
CA GLU A 437 52.19 15.10 -0.83
C GLU A 437 51.36 14.56 -2.00
N VAL A 438 51.75 14.87 -3.24
CA VAL A 438 51.12 14.32 -4.45
C VAL A 438 51.26 12.81 -4.49
N ALA A 439 52.43 12.25 -4.17
CA ALA A 439 52.64 10.80 -4.10
C ALA A 439 51.77 10.16 -3.00
N ARG A 440 51.64 10.81 -1.83
CA ARG A 440 50.77 10.35 -0.73
C ARG A 440 49.30 10.33 -1.15
N LEU A 441 48.82 11.42 -1.78
CA LEU A 441 47.44 11.52 -2.28
C LEU A 441 47.17 10.55 -3.43
N GLN A 442 48.16 10.28 -4.30
CA GLN A 442 48.06 9.25 -5.33
C GLN A 442 47.97 7.84 -4.72
N GLY A 443 48.71 7.56 -3.65
CA GLY A 443 48.58 6.30 -2.88
C GLY A 443 47.21 6.15 -2.22
N GLU A 444 46.70 7.20 -1.57
CA GLU A 444 45.35 7.20 -0.99
C GLU A 444 44.27 7.04 -2.08
N ALA A 445 44.42 7.69 -3.24
CA ALA A 445 43.52 7.52 -4.37
C ALA A 445 43.55 6.08 -4.90
N ALA A 446 44.73 5.47 -5.03
CA ALA A 446 44.88 4.07 -5.46
C ALA A 446 44.20 3.08 -4.50
N THR A 447 44.34 3.28 -3.18
CA THR A 447 43.64 2.44 -2.19
C THR A 447 42.12 2.63 -2.23
N ARG A 448 41.64 3.86 -2.47
CA ARG A 448 40.20 4.13 -2.65
C ARG A 448 39.65 3.51 -3.93
N THR A 449 40.41 3.53 -5.03
CA THR A 449 40.01 2.85 -6.28
C THR A 449 39.98 1.34 -6.11
N GLU A 450 40.95 0.75 -5.42
CA GLU A 450 40.95 -0.68 -5.11
C GLU A 450 39.74 -1.07 -4.23
N ARG A 451 39.39 -0.23 -3.25
CA ARG A 451 38.19 -0.44 -2.42
C ARG A 451 36.90 -0.32 -3.22
N LEU A 452 36.82 0.61 -4.17
CA LEU A 452 35.67 0.75 -5.07
C LEU A 452 35.54 -0.45 -6.02
N GLU A 453 36.65 -0.97 -6.55
CA GLU A 453 36.66 -2.20 -7.34
C GLU A 453 36.26 -3.43 -6.51
N GLN A 454 36.64 -3.48 -5.24
CA GLN A 454 36.21 -4.55 -4.34
C GLN A 454 34.69 -4.47 -4.09
N LEU A 455 34.17 -3.28 -3.80
CA LEU A 455 32.73 -3.07 -3.61
C LEU A 455 31.94 -3.31 -4.90
N SER A 456 32.51 -3.03 -6.08
CA SER A 456 31.85 -3.34 -7.35
C SER A 456 31.79 -4.84 -7.60
N ARG A 457 32.85 -5.61 -7.27
CA ARG A 457 32.84 -7.08 -7.32
C ARG A 457 31.84 -7.67 -6.34
N GLU A 458 31.81 -7.18 -5.09
CA GLU A 458 30.82 -7.61 -4.09
C GLU A 458 29.38 -7.34 -4.55
N ARG A 459 29.14 -6.18 -5.19
CA ARG A 459 27.84 -5.85 -5.79
C ARG A 459 27.49 -6.78 -6.96
N GLU A 460 28.43 -7.09 -7.84
CA GLU A 460 28.22 -8.01 -8.96
C GLU A 460 27.91 -9.44 -8.47
N GLU A 461 28.61 -9.92 -7.44
CA GLU A 461 28.33 -11.21 -6.81
C GLU A 461 26.94 -11.24 -6.16
N LEU A 462 26.53 -10.17 -5.48
CA LEU A 462 25.18 -10.05 -4.91
C LEU A 462 24.10 -10.00 -5.99
N LEU A 463 24.35 -9.29 -7.10
CA LEU A 463 23.44 -9.26 -8.24
C LEU A 463 23.29 -10.63 -8.90
N GLU A 464 24.35 -11.43 -9.01
CA GLU A 464 24.21 -12.81 -9.52
C GLU A 464 23.53 -13.76 -8.53
N ARG A 465 23.73 -13.58 -7.22
CA ARG A 465 22.96 -14.31 -6.21
C ARG A 465 21.46 -13.96 -6.26
N LEU A 466 21.13 -12.69 -6.49
CA LEU A 466 19.74 -12.27 -6.65
C LEU A 466 19.13 -12.79 -7.96
N LYS A 467 19.88 -12.79 -9.07
CA LYS A 467 19.41 -13.37 -10.35
C LYS A 467 19.20 -14.87 -10.28
N THR A 468 20.09 -15.60 -9.60
CA THR A 468 19.92 -17.05 -9.39
C THR A 468 18.72 -17.33 -8.49
N SER A 469 18.58 -16.60 -7.37
CA SER A 469 17.39 -16.70 -6.52
C SER A 469 16.10 -16.32 -7.25
N ALA A 470 16.10 -15.33 -8.14
CA ALA A 470 14.94 -14.95 -8.93
C ALA A 470 14.56 -16.04 -9.95
N LYS A 471 15.54 -16.68 -10.60
CA LYS A 471 15.31 -17.83 -11.49
C LYS A 471 14.77 -19.04 -10.74
N ASP A 472 15.27 -19.29 -9.53
CA ASP A 472 14.78 -20.38 -8.69
C ASP A 472 13.33 -20.12 -8.26
N LEU A 473 12.98 -18.87 -7.90
CA LEU A 473 11.61 -18.46 -7.60
C LEU A 473 10.67 -18.55 -8.82
N GLU A 474 11.09 -18.08 -10.00
CA GLU A 474 10.33 -18.25 -11.24
C GLU A 474 10.11 -19.74 -11.57
N SER A 475 11.12 -20.59 -11.37
CA SER A 475 10.98 -22.03 -11.60
C SER A 475 10.01 -22.68 -10.60
N ALA A 476 10.03 -22.27 -9.33
CA ALA A 476 9.12 -22.75 -8.30
C ALA A 476 7.68 -22.28 -8.54
N GLU A 477 7.48 -21.05 -9.02
CA GLU A 477 6.17 -20.52 -9.39
C GLU A 477 5.59 -21.24 -10.61
N VAL A 478 6.41 -21.53 -11.62
CA VAL A 478 6.00 -22.30 -12.80
C VAL A 478 5.66 -23.75 -12.41
N GLU A 479 6.44 -24.38 -11.52
CA GLU A 479 6.13 -25.71 -11.01
C GLU A 479 4.83 -25.71 -10.18
N ALA A 480 4.62 -24.73 -9.30
CA ALA A 480 3.40 -24.59 -8.50
C ALA A 480 2.17 -24.33 -9.39
N ALA A 481 2.27 -23.44 -10.38
CA ALA A 481 1.20 -23.18 -11.35
C ALA A 481 0.88 -24.42 -12.20
N SER A 482 1.90 -25.20 -12.58
CA SER A 482 1.71 -26.46 -13.30
C SER A 482 1.06 -27.54 -12.42
N GLY A 483 1.37 -27.56 -11.11
CA GLY A 483 0.73 -28.42 -10.12
C GLY A 483 -0.75 -28.11 -9.96
N VAL A 484 -1.09 -26.83 -9.77
CA VAL A 484 -2.49 -26.36 -9.67
C VAL A 484 -3.26 -26.61 -10.97
N ALA A 485 -2.62 -26.46 -12.14
CA ALA A 485 -3.25 -26.75 -13.42
C ALA A 485 -3.51 -28.26 -13.61
N ARG A 486 -2.59 -29.13 -13.18
CA ARG A 486 -2.78 -30.60 -13.19
C ARG A 486 -3.89 -31.02 -12.24
N GLU A 487 -3.97 -30.41 -11.07
CA GLU A 487 -5.00 -30.69 -10.06
C GLU A 487 -6.38 -30.23 -10.53
N ARG A 488 -6.51 -29.00 -11.06
CA ARG A 488 -7.74 -28.50 -11.69
C ARG A 488 -8.19 -29.36 -12.88
N LYS A 489 -7.26 -29.92 -13.66
CA LYS A 489 -7.57 -30.84 -14.75
C LYS A 489 -8.07 -32.19 -14.23
N ALA A 490 -7.45 -32.73 -13.18
CA ALA A 490 -7.89 -33.96 -12.53
C ALA A 490 -9.27 -33.79 -11.87
N GLU A 491 -9.53 -32.64 -11.27
CA GLU A 491 -10.81 -32.32 -10.63
C GLU A 491 -11.94 -32.14 -11.65
N ARG A 492 -11.66 -31.50 -12.79
CA ARG A 492 -12.60 -31.45 -13.94
C ARG A 492 -12.90 -32.84 -14.49
N GLN A 493 -11.88 -33.70 -14.63
CA GLN A 493 -12.08 -35.09 -15.09
C GLN A 493 -12.91 -35.90 -14.10
N ARG A 494 -12.64 -35.79 -12.79
CA ARG A 494 -13.47 -36.42 -11.74
C ARG A 494 -14.90 -35.89 -11.75
N GLY A 495 -15.09 -34.58 -11.97
CA GLY A 495 -16.41 -33.95 -12.10
C GLY A 495 -17.18 -34.44 -13.33
N GLU A 496 -16.50 -34.61 -14.47
CA GLU A 496 -17.09 -35.17 -15.69
C GLU A 496 -17.41 -36.66 -15.56
N GLU A 497 -16.53 -37.44 -14.92
CA GLU A 497 -16.79 -38.86 -14.61
C GLU A 497 -17.94 -39.02 -13.62
N ALA A 498 -18.04 -38.15 -12.61
CA ALA A 498 -19.16 -38.13 -11.67
C ALA A 498 -20.49 -37.70 -12.32
N ARG A 499 -20.45 -36.75 -13.29
CA ARG A 499 -21.63 -36.38 -14.08
C ARG A 499 -22.04 -37.50 -15.02
N ARG A 500 -21.08 -38.21 -15.63
CA ARG A 500 -21.36 -39.39 -16.46
C ARG A 500 -21.91 -40.54 -15.63
N SER A 501 -21.36 -40.81 -14.46
CA SER A 501 -21.85 -41.86 -13.56
C SER A 501 -23.26 -41.55 -13.07
N ARG A 502 -23.54 -40.30 -12.68
CA ARG A 502 -24.89 -39.84 -12.31
C ARG A 502 -25.88 -39.94 -13.45
N ALA A 503 -25.50 -39.51 -14.67
CA ALA A 503 -26.35 -39.65 -15.84
C ALA A 503 -26.59 -41.12 -16.23
N THR A 504 -25.65 -42.03 -15.99
CA THR A 504 -25.86 -43.46 -16.20
C THR A 504 -26.74 -44.08 -15.12
N THR A 505 -26.63 -43.67 -13.86
CA THR A 505 -27.53 -44.13 -12.78
C THR A 505 -28.94 -43.57 -12.93
N GLU A 506 -29.12 -42.32 -13.37
CA GLU A 506 -30.43 -41.75 -13.67
C GLU A 506 -31.08 -42.42 -14.90
N ARG A 507 -30.29 -42.79 -15.91
CA ARG A 507 -30.81 -43.59 -17.03
C ARG A 507 -31.15 -45.02 -16.63
N LEU A 508 -30.39 -45.63 -15.72
CA LEU A 508 -30.68 -46.96 -15.19
C LEU A 508 -31.91 -46.94 -14.27
N SER A 509 -32.14 -45.89 -13.47
CA SER A 509 -33.34 -45.77 -12.64
C SER A 509 -34.60 -45.54 -13.49
N VAL A 510 -34.53 -44.72 -14.54
CA VAL A 510 -35.66 -44.52 -15.46
C VAL A 510 -35.96 -45.80 -16.27
N VAL A 511 -34.94 -46.58 -16.62
CA VAL A 511 -35.14 -47.88 -17.29
C VAL A 511 -35.68 -48.93 -16.31
N GLN A 512 -35.25 -48.94 -15.05
CA GLN A 512 -35.79 -49.83 -14.01
C GLN A 512 -37.26 -49.52 -13.70
N GLU A 513 -37.63 -48.23 -13.56
CA GLU A 513 -39.02 -47.79 -13.39
C GLU A 513 -39.89 -48.13 -14.62
N GLN A 514 -39.34 -48.05 -15.84
CA GLN A 514 -40.05 -48.46 -17.06
C GLN A 514 -40.19 -49.98 -17.21
N THR A 515 -39.25 -50.77 -16.70
CA THR A 515 -39.35 -52.25 -16.70
C THR A 515 -40.27 -52.79 -15.61
N GLU A 516 -40.40 -52.11 -14.47
CA GLU A 516 -41.35 -52.47 -13.41
C GLU A 516 -42.79 -52.12 -13.81
N PHE A 517 -42.99 -50.99 -14.50
CA PHE A 517 -44.31 -50.61 -15.05
C PHE A 517 -44.80 -51.58 -16.16
N LEU A 518 -43.90 -52.02 -17.05
CA LEU A 518 -44.25 -53.00 -18.10
C LEU A 518 -44.33 -54.46 -17.59
N ALA A 519 -43.74 -54.76 -16.42
CA ALA A 519 -43.88 -56.06 -15.77
C ALA A 519 -45.22 -56.17 -15.00
N GLU A 520 -45.69 -55.08 -14.39
CA GLU A 520 -47.01 -55.03 -13.73
C GLU A 520 -48.19 -55.01 -14.73
N GLU A 521 -48.05 -54.38 -15.90
CA GLU A 521 -49.07 -54.47 -16.96
C GLU A 521 -49.14 -55.86 -17.63
N ALA A 522 -48.06 -56.65 -17.59
CA ALA A 522 -48.02 -57.97 -18.21
C ALA A 522 -48.61 -59.11 -17.34
N GLU A 523 -48.73 -58.94 -16.02
CA GLU A 523 -49.34 -59.95 -15.14
C GLU A 523 -50.87 -59.80 -14.97
N SER A 524 -51.46 -58.68 -15.39
CA SER A 524 -52.91 -58.42 -15.28
C SER A 524 -53.74 -58.82 -16.52
N ALA A 525 -53.13 -59.24 -17.63
CA ALA A 525 -53.85 -59.58 -18.86
C ALA A 525 -53.68 -61.06 -19.25
N LYS A 526 -54.35 -61.97 -18.50
CA LYS A 526 -54.62 -63.34 -18.98
C LYS A 526 -55.92 -63.37 -19.79
N ALA A 527 -55.86 -64.09 -20.93
CA ALA A 527 -56.97 -64.71 -21.69
C ALA A 527 -57.80 -63.81 -22.63
N GLY A 528 -57.67 -64.05 -23.93
CA GLY A 528 -58.56 -63.52 -24.97
C GLY A 528 -57.97 -63.62 -26.38
N GLU A 529 -58.10 -64.80 -26.98
CA GLU A 529 -58.30 -65.09 -28.41
C GLU A 529 -57.71 -64.19 -29.53
N GLY A 530 -57.12 -64.86 -30.53
CA GLY A 530 -57.57 -64.62 -31.91
C GLY A 530 -56.61 -63.89 -32.86
N VAL A 531 -55.72 -64.67 -33.47
CA VAL A 531 -55.30 -64.62 -34.89
C VAL A 531 -55.89 -63.48 -35.75
N ALA A 532 -55.09 -62.47 -36.09
CA ALA A 532 -55.17 -61.76 -37.38
C ALA A 532 -53.96 -60.82 -37.60
N ALA A 533 -53.60 -60.64 -38.87
CA ALA A 533 -52.76 -59.56 -39.40
C ALA A 533 -51.23 -59.73 -39.34
N ARG A 534 -50.75 -60.75 -40.06
CA ARG A 534 -49.70 -60.49 -41.06
C ARG A 534 -50.21 -59.43 -42.05
N ARG A 535 -49.35 -58.46 -42.40
CA ARG A 535 -49.38 -57.51 -43.54
C ARG A 535 -49.57 -56.03 -43.16
N ALA A 536 -48.46 -55.32 -42.97
CA ALA A 536 -48.32 -53.93 -43.41
C ALA A 536 -46.82 -53.54 -43.45
N ALA A 537 -46.06 -54.28 -44.26
CA ALA A 537 -44.82 -53.79 -44.86
C ALA A 537 -45.15 -53.40 -46.31
N ALA A 538 -44.61 -52.27 -46.77
CA ALA A 538 -44.67 -51.71 -48.13
C ALA A 538 -45.85 -50.78 -48.49
N ALA A 539 -45.70 -49.50 -48.10
CA ALA A 539 -46.18 -48.26 -48.74
C ALA A 539 -45.92 -47.17 -47.69
N GLU A 540 -44.95 -46.26 -47.79
CA GLU A 540 -44.89 -45.17 -48.75
C GLU A 540 -43.47 -44.60 -48.75
N ALA A 541 -42.67 -45.06 -49.70
CA ALA A 541 -41.37 -44.50 -50.06
C ALA A 541 -41.44 -43.84 -51.45
N ARG A 542 -42.51 -43.08 -51.75
CA ARG A 542 -42.69 -42.44 -53.07
C ARG A 542 -43.50 -41.15 -52.99
N ALA A 543 -42.86 -40.05 -52.61
CA ALA A 543 -43.25 -38.70 -53.04
C ALA A 543 -42.15 -37.69 -52.68
N ALA A 544 -40.94 -37.92 -53.20
CA ALA A 544 -40.02 -36.85 -53.51
C ALA A 544 -40.18 -36.53 -55.00
N GLU A 545 -40.06 -35.24 -55.35
CA GLU A 545 -39.96 -34.67 -56.70
C GLU A 545 -41.29 -34.50 -57.48
N ALA A 546 -41.83 -33.26 -57.47
CA ALA A 546 -42.19 -32.48 -58.66
C ALA A 546 -43.22 -31.38 -58.36
N GLU A 547 -42.79 -30.22 -57.83
CA GLU A 547 -43.57 -28.98 -57.94
C GLU A 547 -42.65 -27.80 -58.28
N LEU A 548 -42.27 -27.73 -59.55
CA LEU A 548 -41.97 -26.49 -60.25
C LEU A 548 -42.95 -26.38 -61.43
N ASP A 549 -43.59 -25.21 -61.48
CA ASP A 549 -44.13 -24.55 -62.67
C ASP A 549 -45.32 -25.19 -63.39
N ALA A 550 -46.48 -24.52 -63.29
CA ALA A 550 -47.15 -23.95 -64.47
C ALA A 550 -48.43 -23.19 -64.08
N ALA A 551 -48.27 -21.89 -63.82
CA ALA A 551 -49.33 -20.95 -64.10
C ALA A 551 -49.62 -20.93 -65.62
N ALA A 552 -50.90 -20.70 -65.94
CA ALA A 552 -51.40 -20.18 -67.21
C ALA A 552 -51.48 -21.16 -68.39
N LEU A 553 -52.56 -21.95 -68.48
CA LEU A 553 -53.23 -22.15 -69.78
C LEU A 553 -54.64 -22.79 -69.77
N GLU A 554 -55.53 -22.33 -68.89
CA GLU A 554 -56.89 -21.98 -69.34
C GLU A 554 -56.97 -20.49 -69.66
N ARG A 555 -55.91 -20.02 -70.32
CA ARG A 555 -56.02 -19.01 -71.36
C ARG A 555 -57.18 -19.41 -72.27
N ALA A 556 -58.17 -18.54 -72.26
CA ALA A 556 -58.63 -18.04 -73.53
C ALA A 556 -59.46 -19.04 -74.33
N LEU A 557 -60.66 -19.29 -73.85
CA LEU A 557 -61.80 -18.92 -74.69
C LEU A 557 -62.53 -17.79 -73.97
N ARG A 558 -61.91 -16.60 -73.96
CA ARG A 558 -62.06 -15.60 -75.02
C ARG A 558 -63.51 -15.11 -75.02
N ALA A 559 -63.75 -13.94 -74.46
CA ALA A 559 -63.48 -12.72 -75.21
C ALA A 559 -64.18 -12.76 -76.58
N GLU A 560 -65.50 -12.91 -76.56
CA GLU A 560 -66.43 -12.32 -77.51
C GLU A 560 -67.82 -12.85 -77.13
N SER A 561 -68.78 -12.05 -76.73
CA SER A 561 -69.02 -10.67 -77.13
C SER A 561 -69.69 -9.97 -75.97
N ARG A 562 -69.00 -9.00 -75.36
CA ARG A 562 -68.93 -7.62 -75.86
C ARG A 562 -70.31 -6.97 -75.88
N ARG A 563 -70.40 -6.02 -74.94
CA ARG A 563 -70.96 -4.68 -75.11
C ARG A 563 -72.47 -4.56 -75.10
N ALA A 564 -72.88 -3.79 -74.09
CA ALA A 564 -73.94 -2.80 -74.15
C ALA A 564 -75.34 -3.44 -74.14
N LEU A 565 -76.36 -2.93 -73.46
CA LEU A 565 -76.75 -1.59 -73.04
C LEU A 565 -77.51 -1.78 -71.70
N GLY A 566 -77.59 -0.79 -70.81
CA GLY A 566 -78.47 0.36 -71.00
C GLY A 566 -79.90 -0.15 -71.14
N ALA A 567 -80.63 -0.32 -70.04
CA ALA A 567 -81.51 0.71 -69.48
C ALA A 567 -82.79 0.93 -70.34
N GLU A 568 -83.92 0.97 -69.62
CA GLU A 568 -85.24 1.46 -70.03
C GLU A 568 -86.02 0.49 -70.94
N GLY A 569 -87.25 0.07 -70.62
CA GLY A 569 -88.32 0.83 -69.99
C GLY A 569 -89.25 1.35 -71.09
N GLU A 570 -90.55 1.03 -70.97
CA GLU A 570 -91.64 1.78 -71.61
C GLU A 570 -91.77 1.70 -73.13
N ALA A 571 -92.26 0.56 -73.61
CA ALA A 571 -93.35 0.54 -74.59
C ALA A 571 -94.04 -0.83 -74.53
N ALA A 572 -95.33 -0.88 -74.30
CA ALA A 572 -96.20 0.26 -74.18
C ALA A 572 -97.54 -0.19 -73.62
N ASN A 573 -98.01 0.54 -72.62
CA ASN A 573 -99.34 1.13 -72.63
C ASN A 573 -100.54 0.18 -72.60
N ALA A 574 -100.33 -1.12 -72.35
CA ALA A 574 -101.44 -2.05 -72.21
C ALA A 574 -101.13 -3.32 -71.39
N ARG A 575 -100.07 -3.34 -70.56
CA ARG A 575 -100.10 -4.05 -69.26
C ARG A 575 -100.00 -3.06 -68.09
N GLU A 576 -100.04 -1.76 -68.41
CA GLU A 576 -99.61 -0.60 -67.62
C GLU A 576 -100.49 -0.21 -66.43
N ALA A 577 -101.61 -0.89 -66.18
CA ALA A 577 -102.39 -0.69 -64.94
C ALA A 577 -102.10 -1.76 -63.87
N GLU A 578 -101.69 -2.97 -64.27
CA GLU A 578 -101.53 -4.10 -63.33
C GLU A 578 -100.09 -4.24 -62.82
N LEU A 579 -99.10 -3.97 -63.67
CA LEU A 579 -97.69 -3.87 -63.26
C LEU A 579 -97.42 -2.69 -62.31
N ALA A 580 -98.24 -1.62 -62.30
CA ALA A 580 -98.10 -0.50 -61.39
C ALA A 580 -98.45 -0.83 -59.92
N VAL A 581 -99.33 -1.82 -59.69
CA VAL A 581 -99.63 -2.33 -58.34
C VAL A 581 -98.52 -3.25 -57.85
N GLU A 582 -97.93 -4.02 -58.76
CA GLU A 582 -96.80 -4.92 -58.47
C GLU A 582 -95.49 -4.14 -58.26
N ASP A 583 -95.26 -3.03 -58.98
CA ASP A 583 -94.15 -2.10 -58.75
C ASP A 583 -94.34 -1.26 -57.47
N LEU A 584 -95.57 -0.97 -57.03
CA LEU A 584 -95.82 -0.41 -55.69
C LEU A 584 -95.54 -1.44 -54.57
N ARG A 585 -95.86 -2.71 -54.80
CA ARG A 585 -95.48 -3.80 -53.88
C ARG A 585 -93.97 -4.01 -53.86
N GLU A 586 -93.31 -4.08 -55.01
CA GLU A 586 -91.85 -4.16 -55.10
C GLU A 586 -91.16 -2.89 -54.60
N ARG A 587 -91.74 -1.69 -54.74
CA ARG A 587 -91.19 -0.47 -54.11
C ARG A 587 -91.35 -0.49 -52.61
N MET A 588 -92.47 -1.01 -52.09
CA MET A 588 -92.61 -1.24 -50.65
C MET A 588 -91.67 -2.35 -50.18
N GLU A 589 -91.43 -3.39 -50.96
CA GLU A 589 -90.48 -4.47 -50.68
C GLU A 589 -89.02 -4.00 -50.83
N ARG A 590 -88.73 -3.08 -51.74
CA ARG A 590 -87.41 -2.43 -51.91
C ARG A 590 -87.17 -1.35 -50.86
N LEU A 591 -88.21 -0.67 -50.37
CA LEU A 591 -88.11 0.24 -49.23
C LEU A 591 -88.01 -0.54 -47.93
N ARG A 592 -88.67 -1.69 -47.81
CA ARG A 592 -88.46 -2.66 -46.73
C ARG A 592 -87.08 -3.28 -46.80
N SER A 593 -86.61 -3.74 -47.96
CA SER A 593 -85.28 -4.30 -48.10
C SER A 593 -84.17 -3.25 -48.01
N ARG A 594 -84.44 -1.97 -48.33
CA ARG A 594 -83.54 -0.85 -48.02
C ARG A 594 -83.60 -0.42 -46.55
N LEU A 595 -84.75 -0.56 -45.90
CA LEU A 595 -84.88 -0.34 -44.46
C LEU A 595 -84.16 -1.48 -43.72
N GLU A 596 -84.40 -2.73 -44.07
CA GLU A 596 -83.72 -3.95 -43.62
C GLU A 596 -82.23 -3.93 -43.99
N ALA A 597 -81.81 -3.40 -45.15
CA ALA A 597 -80.39 -3.22 -45.46
C ALA A 597 -79.77 -2.06 -44.68
N SER A 598 -80.54 -1.02 -44.33
CA SER A 598 -80.08 0.08 -43.46
C SER A 598 -80.08 -0.31 -41.98
N GLU A 599 -80.96 -1.22 -41.58
CA GLU A 599 -81.05 -1.85 -40.27
C GLU A 599 -79.95 -2.90 -40.16
N ALA A 600 -79.73 -3.75 -41.16
CA ALA A 600 -78.58 -4.66 -41.23
C ALA A 600 -77.24 -3.91 -41.32
N ALA A 601 -77.18 -2.74 -41.96
CA ALA A 601 -75.99 -1.88 -41.91
C ALA A 601 -75.81 -1.20 -40.54
N ARG A 602 -76.90 -0.86 -39.84
CA ARG A 602 -76.84 -0.40 -38.44
C ARG A 602 -76.45 -1.52 -37.49
N ASP A 603 -76.95 -2.73 -37.70
CA ASP A 603 -76.66 -3.90 -36.89
C ASP A 603 -75.24 -4.38 -37.16
N ALA A 604 -74.75 -4.32 -38.41
CA ALA A 604 -73.34 -4.55 -38.73
C ALA A 604 -72.43 -3.47 -38.14
N LEU A 605 -72.82 -2.18 -38.17
CA LEU A 605 -72.08 -1.11 -37.48
C LEU A 605 -72.18 -1.22 -35.95
N SER A 606 -73.27 -1.77 -35.42
CA SER A 606 -73.47 -2.05 -34.00
C SER A 606 -72.63 -3.24 -33.56
N GLU A 607 -72.58 -4.31 -34.35
CA GLU A 607 -71.68 -5.47 -34.15
C GLU A 607 -70.22 -5.05 -34.32
N GLU A 608 -69.89 -4.14 -35.24
CA GLU A 608 -68.53 -3.64 -35.41
C GLU A 608 -68.13 -2.67 -34.28
N LEU A 609 -69.08 -1.89 -33.73
CA LEU A 609 -68.90 -1.12 -32.50
C LEU A 609 -68.85 -2.01 -31.25
N GLU A 610 -69.60 -3.10 -31.17
CA GLU A 610 -69.52 -4.10 -30.09
C GLU A 610 -68.27 -4.96 -30.22
N ARG A 611 -67.76 -5.20 -31.44
CA ARG A 611 -66.49 -5.88 -31.69
C ARG A 611 -65.31 -4.95 -31.37
N LEU A 612 -65.42 -3.64 -31.63
CA LEU A 612 -64.45 -2.63 -31.20
C LEU A 612 -64.52 -2.36 -29.68
N ALA A 613 -65.71 -2.44 -29.07
CA ALA A 613 -65.87 -2.42 -27.61
C ALA A 613 -65.38 -3.74 -26.95
N GLY A 614 -65.54 -4.87 -27.64
CA GLY A 614 -65.02 -6.19 -27.27
C GLY A 614 -63.50 -6.32 -27.45
N GLN A 615 -62.90 -5.53 -28.34
CA GLN A 615 -61.45 -5.31 -28.40
C GLN A 615 -60.93 -4.47 -27.22
N GLY A 616 -61.80 -3.82 -26.45
CA GLY A 616 -61.50 -3.28 -25.12
C GLY A 616 -61.17 -4.34 -24.06
N SER A 617 -61.40 -5.63 -24.32
CA SER A 617 -60.96 -6.72 -23.45
C SER A 617 -59.45 -7.01 -23.53
N LEU A 618 -58.76 -6.58 -24.59
CA LEU A 618 -57.30 -6.66 -24.66
C LEU A 618 -56.61 -5.58 -23.82
N LEU A 619 -57.23 -4.41 -23.65
CA LEU A 619 -56.80 -3.42 -22.65
C LEU A 619 -57.16 -3.85 -21.22
N GLY A 620 -58.19 -4.68 -21.04
CA GLY A 620 -58.46 -5.36 -19.76
C GLY A 620 -57.43 -6.43 -19.40
N VAL A 621 -56.94 -7.19 -20.39
CA VAL A 621 -55.84 -8.15 -20.21
C VAL A 621 -54.50 -7.44 -20.03
N GLU A 622 -54.24 -6.32 -20.72
CA GLU A 622 -53.07 -5.48 -20.45
C GLU A 622 -53.15 -4.77 -19.10
N HIS A 623 -54.33 -4.29 -18.68
CA HIS A 623 -54.52 -3.68 -17.35
C HIS A 623 -54.55 -4.73 -16.24
N PHE A 624 -54.98 -5.97 -16.49
CA PHE A 624 -54.86 -7.09 -15.55
C PHE A 624 -53.45 -7.66 -15.52
N ALA A 625 -52.72 -7.68 -16.64
CA ALA A 625 -51.31 -8.04 -16.69
C ALA A 625 -50.41 -6.95 -16.09
N GLN A 626 -50.73 -5.67 -16.30
CA GLN A 626 -50.10 -4.53 -15.63
C GLN A 626 -50.48 -4.48 -14.15
N SER A 627 -51.73 -4.76 -13.77
CA SER A 627 -52.14 -4.86 -12.35
C SER A 627 -51.59 -6.12 -11.68
N SER A 628 -51.40 -7.23 -12.41
CA SER A 628 -50.68 -8.42 -11.91
C SER A 628 -49.18 -8.18 -11.82
N ARG A 629 -48.59 -7.38 -12.72
CA ARG A 629 -47.20 -6.90 -12.63
C ARG A 629 -47.02 -5.91 -11.50
N VAL A 630 -47.93 -4.96 -11.32
CA VAL A 630 -47.94 -4.02 -10.20
C VAL A 630 -48.15 -4.78 -8.91
N GLY A 631 -49.06 -5.76 -8.85
CA GLY A 631 -49.25 -6.65 -7.71
C GLY A 631 -48.05 -7.59 -7.46
N ALA A 632 -47.32 -8.00 -8.50
CA ALA A 632 -46.08 -8.75 -8.34
C ALA A 632 -44.95 -7.84 -7.84
N LEU A 633 -44.83 -6.62 -8.36
CA LEU A 633 -43.88 -5.59 -7.91
C LEU A 633 -44.22 -5.07 -6.52
N GLU A 634 -45.48 -5.03 -6.12
CA GLU A 634 -45.94 -4.69 -4.77
C GLU A 634 -45.66 -5.83 -3.80
N ARG A 635 -45.81 -7.10 -4.23
CA ARG A 635 -45.39 -8.26 -3.43
C ARG A 635 -43.87 -8.35 -3.31
N GLU A 636 -43.15 -8.04 -4.37
CA GLU A 636 -41.68 -7.99 -4.40
C GLU A 636 -41.18 -6.81 -3.57
N SER A 637 -41.82 -5.64 -3.68
CA SER A 637 -41.56 -4.49 -2.80
C SER A 637 -41.89 -4.84 -1.34
N ALA A 638 -43.00 -5.50 -1.06
CA ALA A 638 -43.35 -5.94 0.30
C ALA A 638 -42.37 -6.99 0.83
N ALA A 639 -41.88 -7.90 -0.02
CA ALA A 639 -40.84 -8.88 0.32
C ALA A 639 -39.50 -8.19 0.59
N LEU A 640 -39.08 -7.25 -0.26
CA LEU A 640 -37.89 -6.42 -0.05
C LEU A 640 -38.03 -5.53 1.19
N THR A 641 -39.23 -5.06 1.51
CA THR A 641 -39.49 -4.30 2.74
C THR A 641 -39.48 -5.21 3.97
N ALA A 642 -39.93 -6.45 3.84
CA ALA A 642 -39.85 -7.45 4.90
C ALA A 642 -38.40 -7.91 5.14
N ASP A 643 -37.62 -8.07 4.07
CA ASP A 643 -36.19 -8.35 4.10
C ASP A 643 -35.41 -7.17 4.66
N LEU A 644 -35.74 -5.93 4.28
CA LEU A 644 -35.17 -4.72 4.90
C LEU A 644 -35.48 -4.67 6.40
N LYS A 645 -36.72 -4.97 6.81
CA LYS A 645 -37.08 -5.07 8.23
C LYS A 645 -36.38 -6.23 8.94
N ALA A 646 -36.12 -7.34 8.26
CA ALA A 646 -35.33 -8.44 8.81
C ALA A 646 -33.87 -8.03 8.98
N ARG A 647 -33.28 -7.37 7.98
CA ARG A 647 -31.93 -6.80 8.04
C ARG A 647 -31.81 -5.69 9.07
N GLU A 648 -32.83 -4.86 9.27
CA GLU A 648 -32.90 -3.86 10.34
C GLU A 648 -32.91 -4.52 11.73
N ARG A 649 -33.61 -5.66 11.89
CA ARG A 649 -33.56 -6.46 13.12
C ARG A 649 -32.20 -7.12 13.32
N ASP A 650 -31.58 -7.63 12.26
CA ASP A 650 -30.23 -8.19 12.31
C ASP A 650 -29.22 -7.10 12.69
N VAL A 651 -29.33 -5.89 12.11
CA VAL A 651 -28.51 -4.74 12.47
C VAL A 651 -28.77 -4.30 13.91
N ALA A 652 -30.01 -4.32 14.39
CA ALA A 652 -30.32 -4.06 15.79
C ALA A 652 -29.68 -5.11 16.72
N GLY A 653 -29.74 -6.40 16.35
CA GLY A 653 -29.07 -7.48 17.07
C GLY A 653 -27.54 -7.35 17.06
N LEU A 654 -26.94 -6.97 15.93
CA LEU A 654 -25.52 -6.67 15.82
C LEU A 654 -25.11 -5.44 16.62
N LEU A 655 -25.97 -4.42 16.73
CA LEU A 655 -25.74 -3.25 17.58
C LEU A 655 -25.85 -3.59 19.07
N GLU A 656 -26.74 -4.50 19.47
CA GLU A 656 -26.79 -5.03 20.84
C GLU A 656 -25.56 -5.89 21.16
N GLN A 657 -25.12 -6.74 20.22
CA GLN A 657 -23.86 -7.48 20.35
C GLN A 657 -22.66 -6.53 20.42
N LYS A 658 -22.63 -5.47 19.61
CA LYS A 658 -21.61 -4.43 19.66
C LYS A 658 -21.61 -3.72 21.01
N ARG A 659 -22.78 -3.37 21.56
CA ARG A 659 -22.90 -2.77 22.90
C ARG A 659 -22.44 -3.73 24.00
N ALA A 660 -22.78 -5.01 23.91
CA ALA A 660 -22.31 -6.03 24.85
C ALA A 660 -20.78 -6.18 24.80
N LEU A 661 -20.19 -6.18 23.60
CA LEU A 661 -18.75 -6.18 23.41
C LEU A 661 -18.10 -4.87 23.88
N GLU A 662 -18.71 -3.70 23.64
CA GLU A 662 -18.26 -2.41 24.16
C GLU A 662 -18.31 -2.36 25.70
N GLU A 663 -19.30 -3.00 26.32
CA GLU A 663 -19.38 -3.15 27.78
C GLU A 663 -18.34 -4.13 28.34
N GLU A 664 -18.05 -5.23 27.62
CA GLU A 664 -16.98 -6.17 27.98
C GLU A 664 -15.60 -5.54 27.81
N VAL A 665 -15.38 -4.78 26.74
CA VAL A 665 -14.17 -3.96 26.53
C VAL A 665 -14.07 -2.90 27.62
N SER A 666 -15.16 -2.24 28.00
CA SER A 666 -15.18 -1.28 29.10
C SER A 666 -14.87 -1.94 30.45
N ARG A 667 -15.37 -3.16 30.69
CA ARG A 667 -15.06 -3.97 31.89
C ARG A 667 -13.58 -4.38 31.89
N ALA A 668 -13.04 -4.81 30.74
CA ALA A 668 -11.63 -5.14 30.57
C ALA A 668 -10.73 -3.91 30.73
N GLN A 669 -11.11 -2.75 30.21
CA GLN A 669 -10.42 -1.47 30.39
C GLN A 669 -10.41 -1.02 31.86
N ARG A 670 -11.52 -1.22 32.60
CA ARG A 670 -11.56 -0.97 34.06
C ARG A 670 -10.71 -1.95 34.86
N ALA A 671 -10.57 -3.20 34.40
CA ALA A 671 -9.66 -4.17 35.01
C ALA A 671 -8.19 -3.82 34.70
N LEU A 672 -7.91 -3.38 33.48
CA LEU A 672 -6.59 -2.91 33.05
C LEU A 672 -6.18 -1.64 33.79
N SER A 673 -7.10 -0.70 34.04
CA SER A 673 -6.80 0.52 34.78
C SER A 673 -6.57 0.25 36.27
N ARG A 674 -7.24 -0.74 36.87
CA ARG A 674 -6.89 -1.21 38.22
C ARG A 674 -5.51 -1.85 38.26
N GLY A 675 -5.17 -2.69 37.27
CA GLY A 675 -3.82 -3.23 37.10
C GLY A 675 -2.77 -2.14 36.87
N ALA A 676 -3.13 -1.05 36.18
CA ALA A 676 -2.25 0.10 35.95
C ALA A 676 -1.97 0.91 37.23
N VAL A 677 -2.91 0.95 38.18
CA VAL A 677 -2.68 1.55 39.50
C VAL A 677 -1.72 0.68 40.32
N GLU A 678 -1.84 -0.64 40.25
CA GLU A 678 -0.91 -1.57 40.91
C GLU A 678 0.50 -1.49 40.29
N THR A 679 0.64 -1.34 38.96
CA THR A 679 1.95 -1.12 38.33
C THR A 679 2.52 0.28 38.60
N ALA A 680 1.68 1.31 38.79
CA ALA A 680 2.12 2.64 39.22
C ALA A 680 2.71 2.62 40.64
N THR A 681 2.18 1.79 41.55
CA THR A 681 2.79 1.60 42.89
C THR A 681 4.14 0.89 42.83
N MET A 682 4.35 0.00 41.85
CA MET A 682 5.66 -0.63 41.61
C MET A 682 6.65 0.34 40.94
N ALA A 683 6.17 1.24 40.06
CA ALA A 683 6.98 2.30 39.45
C ALA A 683 7.47 3.35 40.48
N GLN A 684 6.72 3.59 41.56
CA GLN A 684 7.20 4.39 42.69
C GLN A 684 8.37 3.72 43.43
N GLY A 685 8.45 2.38 43.43
CA GLY A 685 9.61 1.63 43.94
C GLY A 685 10.84 1.74 43.03
N GLU A 686 10.67 1.78 41.71
CA GLU A 686 11.76 2.03 40.75
C GLU A 686 12.30 3.46 40.84
N LEU A 687 11.45 4.47 41.04
CA LEU A 687 11.89 5.86 41.27
C LEU A 687 12.71 6.00 42.57
N ALA A 688 12.39 5.25 43.62
CA ALA A 688 13.19 5.21 44.84
C ALA A 688 14.56 4.53 44.65
N LEU A 689 14.66 3.56 43.73
CA LEU A 689 15.92 2.96 43.34
C LEU A 689 16.74 3.87 42.42
N GLN A 690 16.09 4.61 41.50
CA GLN A 690 16.74 5.62 40.67
C GLN A 690 17.28 6.78 41.50
N ALA A 691 16.55 7.27 42.51
CA ALA A 691 17.05 8.29 43.43
C ALA A 691 18.29 7.84 44.21
N ARG A 692 18.38 6.54 44.58
CA ARG A 692 19.57 5.96 45.21
C ARG A 692 20.74 5.81 44.25
N VAL A 693 20.48 5.54 42.97
CA VAL A 693 21.51 5.52 41.93
C VAL A 693 22.02 6.93 41.65
N GLU A 694 21.14 7.94 41.62
CA GLU A 694 21.52 9.35 41.49
C GLU A 694 22.39 9.82 42.66
N GLU A 695 22.01 9.49 43.91
CA GLU A 695 22.82 9.75 45.11
C GLU A 695 24.22 9.12 45.00
N ALA A 696 24.30 7.85 44.58
CA ALA A 696 25.58 7.17 44.34
C ALA A 696 26.39 7.81 43.19
N THR A 697 25.74 8.31 42.14
CA THR A 697 26.45 9.02 41.05
C THR A 697 26.94 10.41 41.47
N ASP A 698 26.23 11.09 42.36
CA ASP A 698 26.64 12.36 42.93
C ASP A 698 27.80 12.19 43.92
N GLU A 699 27.83 11.10 44.69
CA GLU A 699 28.99 10.71 45.49
C GLU A 699 30.21 10.42 44.61
N VAL A 700 30.04 9.68 43.50
CA VAL A 700 31.12 9.43 42.53
C VAL A 700 31.58 10.74 41.87
N ARG A 701 30.68 11.67 41.57
CA ARG A 701 31.01 13.00 41.04
C ARG A 701 31.77 13.83 42.08
N GLY A 702 31.38 13.77 43.35
CA GLY A 702 32.09 14.39 44.47
C GLY A 702 33.49 13.84 44.66
N LEU A 703 33.66 12.51 44.61
CA LEU A 703 34.96 11.86 44.67
C LEU A 703 35.83 12.21 43.45
N ARG A 704 35.26 12.30 42.24
CA ARG A 704 35.98 12.77 41.05
C ARG A 704 36.41 14.23 41.16
N ALA A 705 35.58 15.10 41.73
CA ALA A 705 35.93 16.49 41.98
C ALA A 705 37.05 16.61 43.03
N GLU A 706 37.05 15.76 44.05
CA GLU A 706 38.12 15.70 45.06
C GLU A 706 39.42 15.17 44.47
N VAL A 707 39.36 14.14 43.62
CA VAL A 707 40.51 13.68 42.82
C VAL A 707 41.01 14.80 41.91
N GLY A 708 40.11 15.59 41.29
CA GLY A 708 40.46 16.77 40.51
C GLY A 708 41.20 17.81 41.34
N ARG A 709 40.69 18.16 42.52
CA ARG A 709 41.36 19.10 43.46
C ARG A 709 42.72 18.60 43.93
N LEU A 710 42.84 17.30 44.22
CA LEU A 710 44.13 16.69 44.60
C LEU A 710 45.11 16.67 43.43
N THR A 711 44.63 16.48 42.21
CA THR A 711 45.45 16.53 40.99
C THR A 711 45.91 17.96 40.70
N ASP A 712 45.03 18.95 40.86
CA ASP A 712 45.38 20.37 40.73
C ASP A 712 46.35 20.83 41.84
N ALA A 713 46.19 20.31 43.07
CA ALA A 713 47.14 20.54 44.15
C ALA A 713 48.50 19.89 43.88
N LEU A 714 48.52 18.69 43.28
CA LEU A 714 49.75 18.02 42.85
C LEU A 714 50.43 18.80 41.72
N LEU A 715 49.68 19.27 40.72
CA LEU A 715 50.19 20.13 39.64
C LEU A 715 50.66 21.49 40.17
N ALA A 716 50.02 22.03 41.22
CA ALA A 716 50.48 23.25 41.89
C ALA A 716 51.78 23.03 42.67
N GLU A 717 51.95 21.89 43.33
CA GLU A 717 53.23 21.52 43.95
C GLU A 717 54.31 21.23 42.90
N GLU A 718 53.98 20.57 41.80
CA GLU A 718 54.89 20.40 40.66
C GLU A 718 55.31 21.76 40.08
N ARG A 719 54.38 22.71 39.94
CA ARG A 719 54.70 24.10 39.54
C ARG A 719 55.59 24.81 40.56
N LYS A 720 55.43 24.56 41.86
CA LYS A 720 56.36 25.08 42.89
C LYS A 720 57.74 24.44 42.78
N THR A 721 57.84 23.15 42.44
CA THR A 721 59.14 22.50 42.18
C THR A 721 59.81 23.01 40.91
N VAL A 722 59.03 23.33 39.87
CA VAL A 722 59.53 23.99 38.64
C VAL A 722 59.96 25.42 38.94
N ALA A 723 59.20 26.18 39.73
CA ALA A 723 59.60 27.52 40.16
C ALA A 723 60.87 27.50 41.03
N ALA A 724 61.04 26.49 41.90
CA ALA A 724 62.29 26.27 42.65
C ALA A 724 63.46 25.86 41.75
N ARG A 725 63.18 25.16 40.64
CA ARG A 725 64.16 24.79 39.61
C ARG A 725 64.57 26.00 38.77
N ASP A 726 63.62 26.85 38.39
CA ASP A 726 63.87 28.13 37.74
C ASP A 726 64.63 29.10 38.66
N GLU A 727 64.38 29.04 39.97
CA GLU A 727 65.13 29.81 40.96
C GLU A 727 66.55 29.26 41.17
N ALA A 728 66.75 27.95 41.07
CA ALA A 728 68.06 27.32 41.00
C ALA A 728 68.80 27.66 39.70
N ASP A 729 68.12 27.72 38.55
CA ASP A 729 68.68 28.12 37.26
C ASP A 729 68.97 29.64 37.22
N ARG A 730 68.17 30.46 37.90
CA ARG A 730 68.45 31.89 38.15
C ARG A 730 69.67 32.08 39.07
N LEU A 731 69.88 31.21 40.05
CA LEU A 731 71.09 31.21 40.87
C LEU A 731 72.31 30.67 40.10
N ALA A 732 72.13 29.71 39.19
CA ALA A 732 73.17 29.21 38.29
C ALA A 732 73.58 30.26 37.23
N THR A 733 72.63 31.02 36.70
CA THR A 733 72.91 32.16 35.80
C THR A 733 73.55 33.34 36.54
N ARG A 734 73.21 33.59 37.82
CA ARG A 734 73.94 34.55 38.67
C ARG A 734 75.36 34.08 39.00
N LEU A 735 75.60 32.78 39.15
CA LEU A 735 76.94 32.21 39.28
C LEU A 735 77.72 32.31 37.95
N SER A 736 77.06 32.13 36.81
CA SER A 736 77.61 32.34 35.46
C SER A 736 77.98 33.81 35.18
N HIS A 737 77.15 34.77 35.61
CA HIS A 737 77.48 36.20 35.58
C HIS A 737 78.59 36.57 36.58
N ARG A 738 78.70 35.91 37.73
CA ARG A 738 79.86 36.08 38.63
C ARG A 738 81.13 35.45 38.07
N SER A 739 81.06 34.39 37.26
CA SER A 739 82.23 33.85 36.53
C SER A 739 82.62 34.71 35.34
N ALA A 740 81.68 35.33 34.61
CA ALA A 740 81.98 36.35 33.60
C ALA A 740 82.60 37.63 34.20
N GLY A 741 82.34 37.91 35.48
CA GLY A 741 83.02 38.96 36.25
C GLY A 741 84.50 38.67 36.58
N PHE A 742 84.97 37.42 36.46
CA PHE A 742 86.39 37.09 36.62
C PHE A 742 87.23 37.38 35.36
N GLU A 743 86.63 37.37 34.16
CA GLU A 743 87.29 37.85 32.92
C GLU A 743 87.42 39.38 32.88
N GLY A 744 86.50 40.10 33.53
CA GLY A 744 86.61 41.55 33.76
C GLY A 744 87.73 41.93 34.73
N LEU A 745 87.96 41.13 35.78
CA LEU A 745 89.06 41.35 36.74
C LEU A 745 90.44 40.95 36.17
N GLU A 746 90.52 40.05 35.18
CA GLU A 746 91.75 39.82 34.42
C GLU A 746 92.05 40.93 33.40
N SER A 747 91.02 41.52 32.79
CA SER A 747 91.13 42.71 31.91
C SER A 747 91.50 43.98 32.70
N GLU A 748 90.97 44.15 33.91
CA GLU A 748 91.36 45.24 34.82
C GLU A 748 92.75 45.02 35.45
N LEU A 749 93.21 43.77 35.64
CA LEU A 749 94.60 43.47 36.03
C LEU A 749 95.59 43.65 34.85
N ALA A 750 95.13 43.49 33.60
CA ALA A 750 95.92 43.76 32.39
C ALA A 750 96.01 45.27 32.07
N SER A 751 94.91 46.03 32.24
CA SER A 751 94.90 47.49 32.06
C SER A 751 95.64 48.22 33.19
N SER A 752 95.57 47.73 34.43
CA SER A 752 96.37 48.25 35.56
C SER A 752 97.86 47.86 35.50
N ARG A 753 98.23 46.74 34.86
CA ARG A 753 99.63 46.41 34.51
C ARG A 753 100.18 47.23 33.34
N ALA A 754 99.34 47.60 32.36
CA ALA A 754 99.70 48.53 31.29
C ALA A 754 99.82 49.99 31.79
N ALA A 755 98.96 50.42 32.73
CA ALA A 755 99.04 51.72 33.38
C ALA A 755 100.28 51.85 34.30
N LEU A 756 100.73 50.76 34.95
CA LEU A 756 102.00 50.72 35.70
C LEU A 756 103.25 50.69 34.80
N ALA A 757 103.14 50.34 33.51
CA ALA A 757 104.23 50.42 32.53
C ALA A 757 104.39 51.85 31.96
N VAL A 758 103.27 52.57 31.74
CA VAL A 758 103.27 53.98 31.32
C VAL A 758 103.69 54.91 32.48
N ALA A 759 103.24 54.64 33.71
CA ALA A 759 103.69 55.39 34.89
C ALA A 759 105.16 55.16 35.28
N ARG A 760 105.77 54.03 34.87
CA ARG A 760 107.23 53.77 35.03
C ARG A 760 108.07 54.44 33.94
N ALA A 761 107.54 54.63 32.73
CA ALA A 761 108.22 55.38 31.65
C ALA A 761 108.19 56.90 31.90
N GLU A 762 107.10 57.43 32.44
CA GLU A 762 106.99 58.85 32.83
C GLU A 762 107.76 59.22 34.10
N ALA A 763 108.09 58.25 34.97
CA ALA A 763 108.99 58.46 36.12
C ALA A 763 110.46 58.57 35.68
N THR A 764 110.90 57.80 34.68
CA THR A 764 112.26 57.89 34.11
C THR A 764 112.49 59.14 33.25
N GLU A 765 111.45 59.73 32.67
CA GLU A 765 111.54 60.99 31.89
C GLU A 765 111.57 62.24 32.80
N ARG A 766 110.87 62.20 33.94
CA ARG A 766 110.90 63.27 34.96
C ARG A 766 112.18 63.26 35.82
N GLU A 767 112.79 62.09 36.07
CA GLU A 767 114.14 61.99 36.66
C GLU A 767 115.25 62.48 35.70
N GLY A 768 115.06 62.36 34.38
CA GLY A 768 115.98 62.88 33.35
C GLY A 768 115.89 64.39 33.08
N MET A 769 114.76 65.04 33.35
CA MET A 769 114.61 66.51 33.25
C MET A 769 115.09 67.25 34.51
N LEU A 770 114.96 66.67 35.71
CA LEU A 770 115.49 67.25 36.96
C LEU A 770 117.04 67.25 36.98
N ALA A 771 117.69 66.20 36.46
CA ALA A 771 119.16 66.14 36.37
C ALA A 771 119.77 67.10 35.32
N ARG A 772 119.01 67.52 34.29
CA ARG A 772 119.46 68.50 33.28
C ARG A 772 119.26 69.94 33.74
N MET A 773 118.17 70.22 34.46
CA MET A 773 117.89 71.55 35.02
C MET A 773 118.81 71.91 36.21
N GLU A 774 119.22 70.92 37.02
CA GLU A 774 120.21 71.14 38.10
C GLU A 774 121.64 71.37 37.57
N ALA A 775 122.03 70.74 36.46
CA ALA A 775 123.35 70.91 35.84
C ALA A 775 123.52 72.22 35.02
N GLU A 776 122.42 72.86 34.63
CA GLU A 776 122.42 74.10 33.84
C GLU A 776 122.18 75.35 34.73
N ALA A 777 121.55 75.18 35.91
CA ALA A 777 121.42 76.20 36.95
C ALA A 777 122.73 76.48 37.72
N GLU A 778 123.60 75.48 37.92
CA GLU A 778 124.91 75.63 38.59
C GLU A 778 125.98 76.29 37.66
N ARG A 779 125.87 76.11 36.34
CA ARG A 779 126.77 76.69 35.32
C ARG A 779 126.42 78.15 34.98
N SER A 780 125.15 78.52 35.10
CA SER A 780 124.68 79.88 34.81
C SER A 780 124.87 80.84 36.00
N ARG A 781 124.99 80.33 37.23
CA ARG A 781 125.27 81.12 38.44
C ARG A 781 126.76 81.43 38.67
N SER A 782 127.67 80.71 38.00
CA SER A 782 129.12 80.88 38.14
C SER A 782 129.77 81.79 37.07
N SER A 783 129.09 82.10 35.95
CA SER A 783 129.61 83.05 34.94
C SER A 783 129.07 84.49 35.08
N LEU A 784 127.94 84.68 35.77
CA LEU A 784 127.37 86.00 36.07
C LEU A 784 128.06 86.74 37.24
N ALA A 785 128.88 86.05 38.05
CA ALA A 785 129.61 86.65 39.17
C ALA A 785 131.03 87.18 38.81
N ALA A 786 131.53 86.93 37.59
CA ALA A 786 132.94 87.22 37.22
C ALA A 786 133.16 88.33 36.17
N LEU A 787 132.12 88.82 35.48
CA LEU A 787 132.29 89.81 34.40
C LEU A 787 131.65 91.19 34.67
N GLU A 788 130.86 91.32 35.74
CA GLU A 788 130.40 92.62 36.25
C GLU A 788 131.55 93.49 36.81
N GLN A 789 132.77 92.95 36.99
CA GLN A 789 133.94 93.70 37.47
C GLN A 789 134.87 94.27 36.38
N GLN A 790 134.66 93.99 35.08
CA GLN A 790 135.57 94.46 34.01
C GLN A 790 134.97 95.53 33.07
N VAL A 791 133.73 95.97 33.33
CA VAL A 791 133.05 97.05 32.56
C VAL A 791 133.46 98.47 33.01
N VAL A 792 134.26 98.61 34.08
CA VAL A 792 134.55 99.93 34.66
C VAL A 792 135.88 100.56 34.20
N VAL A 793 136.87 99.79 33.71
CA VAL A 793 138.22 100.34 33.43
C VAL A 793 138.47 100.75 31.97
N SER A 794 137.79 100.19 30.98
CA SER A 794 138.14 100.43 29.55
C SER A 794 137.28 101.49 28.86
N ARG A 795 136.58 102.32 29.63
CA ARG A 795 135.84 103.51 29.15
C ARG A 795 136.74 104.75 29.00
N GLU A 796 138.00 104.70 29.40
CA GLU A 796 138.85 105.90 29.48
C GLU A 796 139.72 106.22 28.26
N THR A 797 139.71 105.44 27.19
CA THR A 797 140.39 105.87 25.95
C THR A 797 139.50 105.70 24.74
N ILE A 798 138.46 106.55 24.72
CA ILE A 798 137.86 107.18 23.54
C ILE A 798 138.90 107.86 22.62
N SER A 799 140.15 107.96 23.06
CA SER A 799 141.28 108.45 22.30
C SER A 799 141.95 107.25 21.62
N ASP A 800 141.61 106.81 20.43
CA ASP A 800 141.81 107.65 19.27
C ASP A 800 140.95 107.09 18.14
N LYS A 801 139.87 107.83 17.92
CA LYS A 801 138.83 107.78 16.89
C LYS A 801 139.31 107.67 15.42
N ASP A 802 140.56 107.32 15.15
CA ASP A 802 141.13 107.16 13.82
C ASP A 802 140.93 105.75 13.23
N ASP A 803 140.72 104.75 14.08
CA ASP A 803 140.27 103.41 13.70
C ASP A 803 138.81 103.38 13.18
N GLU A 804 138.06 104.47 13.39
CA GLU A 804 136.63 104.54 13.10
C GLU A 804 136.32 104.81 11.62
N VAL A 805 137.23 105.47 10.88
CA VAL A 805 137.03 105.73 9.43
C VAL A 805 137.27 104.47 8.58
N ARG A 806 138.13 103.54 9.01
CA ARG A 806 138.40 102.29 8.26
C ARG A 806 137.32 101.22 8.49
N ARG A 807 136.67 101.21 9.66
CA ARG A 807 135.59 100.27 9.99
C ARG A 807 134.27 100.57 9.26
N LEU A 808 133.96 101.83 8.97
CA LEU A 808 132.71 102.21 8.26
C LEU A 808 132.64 101.69 6.81
N LYS A 809 133.78 101.47 6.13
CA LYS A 809 133.81 100.88 4.78
C LYS A 809 133.62 99.35 4.77
N ALA A 810 133.91 98.65 5.86
CA ALA A 810 133.67 97.21 5.98
C ALA A 810 132.19 96.91 6.32
N LEU A 811 131.54 97.80 7.09
CA LEU A 811 130.14 97.66 7.49
C LEU A 811 129.17 97.73 6.30
N ALA A 812 129.46 98.57 5.29
CA ALA A 812 128.63 98.69 4.09
C ALA A 812 128.54 97.38 3.28
N ARG A 813 129.66 96.63 3.16
CA ARG A 813 129.68 95.32 2.48
C ARG A 813 128.96 94.24 3.29
N GLN A 814 129.00 94.33 4.61
CA GLN A 814 128.28 93.41 5.50
C GLN A 814 126.75 93.65 5.44
N LEU A 815 126.33 94.90 5.23
CA LEU A 815 124.92 95.25 5.01
C LEU A 815 124.40 94.78 3.63
N GLU A 816 125.20 94.86 2.57
CA GLU A 816 124.83 94.33 1.25
C GLU A 816 124.67 92.80 1.27
N GLY A 817 125.58 92.07 1.91
CA GLY A 817 125.44 90.61 2.09
C GLY A 817 124.23 90.22 2.95
N SER A 818 123.90 91.01 3.98
CA SER A 818 122.69 90.77 4.78
C SER A 818 121.39 90.98 3.98
N ARG A 819 121.37 91.96 3.07
CA ARG A 819 120.22 92.22 2.19
C ARG A 819 119.98 91.08 1.19
N GLU A 820 121.05 90.53 0.62
CA GLU A 820 120.95 89.37 -0.28
C GLU A 820 120.47 88.12 0.46
N SER A 821 120.98 87.86 1.67
CA SER A 821 120.49 86.74 2.50
C SER A 821 119.03 86.88 2.96
N LEU A 822 118.56 88.11 3.19
CA LEU A 822 117.15 88.37 3.50
C LEU A 822 116.25 88.21 2.29
N LYS A 823 116.75 88.50 1.08
CA LYS A 823 115.98 88.31 -0.16
C LYS A 823 115.82 86.83 -0.49
N THR A 824 116.88 86.02 -0.38
CA THR A 824 116.78 84.56 -0.56
C THR A 824 115.86 83.95 0.50
N SER A 825 115.95 84.40 1.75
CA SER A 825 115.02 83.97 2.81
C SER A 825 113.58 84.39 2.52
N SER A 826 113.34 85.58 1.94
CA SER A 826 111.99 86.00 1.52
C SER A 826 111.44 85.15 0.37
N ASP A 827 112.28 84.81 -0.61
CA ASP A 827 111.89 83.97 -1.75
C ASP A 827 111.62 82.51 -1.29
N GLU A 828 112.39 81.98 -0.34
CA GLU A 828 112.14 80.69 0.32
C GLU A 828 110.83 80.67 1.11
N VAL A 829 110.52 81.75 1.84
CA VAL A 829 109.24 81.90 2.55
C VAL A 829 108.07 81.99 1.57
N HIS A 830 108.24 82.67 0.43
CA HIS A 830 107.20 82.73 -0.62
C HIS A 830 106.98 81.39 -1.32
N ALA A 831 108.04 80.61 -1.58
CA ALA A 831 107.91 79.25 -2.11
C ALA A 831 107.18 78.33 -1.10
N ALA A 832 107.58 78.38 0.17
CA ALA A 832 106.92 77.64 1.24
C ALA A 832 105.45 78.04 1.42
N LEU A 833 105.11 79.32 1.21
CA LEU A 833 103.73 79.81 1.26
C LEU A 833 102.91 79.26 0.10
N ARG A 834 103.43 79.26 -1.14
CA ARG A 834 102.74 78.66 -2.31
C ARG A 834 102.54 77.16 -2.14
N ASP A 835 103.53 76.45 -1.61
CA ASP A 835 103.41 75.02 -1.31
C ASP A 835 102.39 74.75 -0.19
N ALA A 836 102.26 75.65 0.78
CA ALA A 836 101.22 75.57 1.80
C ALA A 836 99.84 75.87 1.20
N GLU A 837 99.71 76.84 0.29
CA GLU A 837 98.48 77.16 -0.42
C GLU A 837 98.00 75.99 -1.30
N ILE A 838 98.89 75.33 -2.04
CA ILE A 838 98.59 74.13 -2.82
C ILE A 838 98.13 72.99 -1.91
N ARG A 839 98.83 72.76 -0.78
CA ARG A 839 98.45 71.75 0.21
C ARG A 839 97.08 72.03 0.84
N VAL A 840 96.77 73.29 1.12
CA VAL A 840 95.43 73.71 1.59
C VAL A 840 94.38 73.47 0.51
N GLY A 841 94.67 73.78 -0.75
CA GLY A 841 93.79 73.50 -1.89
C GLY A 841 93.49 71.99 -2.05
N GLN A 842 94.52 71.14 -1.93
CA GLN A 842 94.39 69.69 -1.96
C GLN A 842 93.62 69.14 -0.74
N ALA A 843 93.84 69.70 0.45
CA ALA A 843 93.09 69.32 1.65
C ALA A 843 91.61 69.71 1.57
N LEU A 844 91.30 70.86 0.95
CA LEU A 844 89.93 71.30 0.70
C LEU A 844 89.22 70.41 -0.33
N SER A 845 89.88 70.06 -1.44
CA SER A 845 89.29 69.17 -2.45
C SER A 845 89.07 67.75 -1.92
N ALA A 846 90.01 67.23 -1.11
CA ALA A 846 89.85 65.97 -0.39
C ALA A 846 88.74 66.04 0.68
N GLY A 847 88.58 67.18 1.34
CA GLY A 847 87.48 67.44 2.26
C GLY A 847 86.12 67.46 1.55
N ASP A 848 86.05 68.04 0.36
CA ASP A 848 84.83 68.08 -0.45
C ASP A 848 84.50 66.72 -1.10
N SER A 849 85.49 65.92 -1.50
CA SER A 849 85.26 64.53 -1.94
C SER A 849 84.76 63.66 -0.79
N ALA A 850 85.38 63.75 0.39
CA ALA A 850 84.93 63.03 1.58
C ALA A 850 83.51 63.44 2.02
N LYS A 851 83.14 64.72 1.87
CA LYS A 851 81.75 65.18 2.10
C LYS A 851 80.76 64.56 1.11
N ARG A 852 81.09 64.55 -0.18
CA ARG A 852 80.23 63.92 -1.21
C ARG A 852 80.08 62.42 -0.97
N GLU A 853 81.14 61.73 -0.58
CA GLU A 853 81.10 60.31 -0.19
C GLU A 853 80.25 60.09 1.07
N ALA A 854 80.36 60.96 2.08
CA ALA A 854 79.52 60.90 3.27
C ALA A 854 78.04 61.18 2.96
N GLU A 855 77.75 62.10 2.04
CA GLU A 855 76.39 62.39 1.57
C GLU A 855 75.82 61.22 0.75
N ALA A 856 76.62 60.60 -0.13
CA ALA A 856 76.24 59.41 -0.87
C ALA A 856 75.96 58.23 0.08
N ALA A 857 76.84 57.96 1.05
CA ALA A 857 76.62 56.93 2.06
C ALA A 857 75.38 57.21 2.93
N ARG A 858 75.10 58.48 3.25
CA ARG A 858 73.87 58.87 3.96
C ARG A 858 72.63 58.64 3.10
N ALA A 859 72.69 58.89 1.80
CA ALA A 859 71.59 58.62 0.87
C ALA A 859 71.35 57.10 0.72
N GLU A 860 72.41 56.29 0.62
CA GLU A 860 72.32 54.83 0.61
C GLU A 860 71.72 54.31 1.93
N VAL A 861 72.17 54.81 3.08
CA VAL A 861 71.58 54.46 4.38
C VAL A 861 70.10 54.86 4.46
N ALA A 862 69.71 55.98 3.86
CA ALA A 862 68.31 56.39 3.83
C ALA A 862 67.46 55.45 2.93
N GLN A 863 67.99 55.05 1.77
CA GLN A 863 67.34 54.07 0.88
C GLN A 863 67.23 52.68 1.52
N LEU A 864 68.28 52.22 2.21
CA LEU A 864 68.25 50.96 2.94
C LEU A 864 67.24 51.00 4.09
N LYS A 865 67.12 52.15 4.78
CA LYS A 865 66.10 52.34 5.82
C LYS A 865 64.69 52.31 5.24
N SER A 866 64.43 52.94 4.09
CA SER A 866 63.10 52.88 3.46
C SER A 866 62.78 51.47 2.99
N ALA A 867 63.74 50.77 2.37
CA ALA A 867 63.56 49.36 1.99
C ALA A 867 63.30 48.46 3.21
N LEU A 868 63.98 48.69 4.33
CA LEU A 868 63.72 47.96 5.59
C LEU A 868 62.29 48.21 6.09
N THR A 869 61.80 49.46 6.06
CA THR A 869 60.43 49.77 6.47
C THR A 869 59.38 49.16 5.54
N GLU A 870 59.66 49.06 4.24
CA GLU A 870 58.79 48.38 3.28
C GLU A 870 58.78 46.87 3.52
N LEU A 871 59.95 46.26 3.77
CA LEU A 871 60.06 44.85 4.12
C LEU A 871 59.37 44.53 5.46
N ASP A 872 59.47 45.40 6.46
CA ASP A 872 58.74 45.25 7.72
C ASP A 872 57.22 45.32 7.48
N ALA A 873 56.76 46.28 6.66
CA ALA A 873 55.35 46.39 6.31
C ALA A 873 54.83 45.16 5.53
N ASP A 874 55.64 44.62 4.62
CA ASP A 874 55.29 43.41 3.86
C ASP A 874 55.36 42.16 4.74
N ARG A 875 56.30 42.06 5.68
CA ARG A 875 56.31 41.02 6.71
C ARG A 875 55.03 41.07 7.53
N ASP A 876 54.63 42.25 8.00
CA ASP A 876 53.44 42.41 8.83
C ASP A 876 52.17 42.07 8.04
N ARG A 877 52.09 42.44 6.75
CA ARG A 877 50.99 42.02 5.86
C ARG A 877 50.96 40.51 5.65
N LEU A 878 52.12 39.88 5.43
CA LEU A 878 52.21 38.43 5.26
C LEU A 878 51.84 37.72 6.56
N GLN A 879 52.24 38.24 7.71
CA GLN A 879 51.87 37.74 9.03
C GLN A 879 50.34 37.82 9.22
N ASP A 880 49.72 38.98 8.93
CA ASP A 880 48.26 39.14 8.98
C ASP A 880 47.55 38.15 8.05
N THR A 881 48.09 37.89 6.86
CA THR A 881 47.50 36.92 5.92
C THR A 881 47.64 35.49 6.42
N LEU A 882 48.79 35.14 7.03
CA LEU A 882 49.05 33.84 7.62
C LEU A 882 48.13 33.59 8.82
N ASP A 883 47.93 34.60 9.67
CA ASP A 883 47.05 34.52 10.83
C ASP A 883 45.59 34.31 10.38
N LYS A 884 45.11 35.10 9.41
CA LYS A 884 43.78 34.90 8.81
C LYS A 884 43.61 33.53 8.15
N GLN A 885 44.64 33.02 7.48
CA GLN A 885 44.60 31.68 6.91
C GLN A 885 44.61 30.60 8.00
N SER A 886 45.35 30.81 9.08
CA SER A 886 45.41 29.89 10.23
C SER A 886 44.07 29.84 10.97
N GLU A 887 43.40 30.97 11.14
CA GLU A 887 42.03 31.06 11.68
C GLU A 887 41.04 30.31 10.80
N LYS A 888 41.05 30.56 9.48
CA LYS A 888 40.19 29.82 8.53
C LYS A 888 40.46 28.31 8.53
N MET A 889 41.72 27.91 8.61
CA MET A 889 42.08 26.49 8.71
C MET A 889 41.62 25.87 10.03
N ALA A 890 41.63 26.63 11.14
CA ALA A 890 41.07 26.19 12.41
C ALA A 890 39.55 26.05 12.33
N GLU A 891 38.84 27.03 11.77
CA GLU A 891 37.39 26.97 11.55
C GLU A 891 37.00 25.76 10.69
N LEU A 892 37.66 25.57 9.53
CA LEU A 892 37.41 24.41 8.67
C LEU A 892 37.70 23.08 9.36
N ARG A 893 38.72 23.01 10.23
CA ARG A 893 38.97 21.81 11.06
C ARG A 893 37.87 21.57 12.08
N THR A 894 37.34 22.63 12.70
CA THR A 894 36.21 22.48 13.63
C THR A 894 34.93 22.05 12.90
N ASP A 895 34.69 22.56 11.70
CA ASP A 895 33.55 22.14 10.89
C ASP A 895 33.72 20.71 10.37
N ASP A 896 34.91 20.32 9.89
CA ASP A 896 35.19 18.92 9.50
C ASP A 896 35.01 17.96 10.69
N ALA A 897 35.46 18.34 11.90
CA ALA A 897 35.22 17.54 13.10
C ALA A 897 33.72 17.44 13.46
N ARG A 898 32.96 18.54 13.31
CA ARG A 898 31.50 18.54 13.50
C ARG A 898 30.79 17.65 12.49
N TRP A 899 31.13 17.77 11.21
CA TRP A 899 30.54 16.94 10.16
C TRP A 899 30.90 15.46 10.33
N ARG A 900 32.14 15.14 10.72
CA ARG A 900 32.53 13.76 11.06
C ARG A 900 31.70 13.20 12.22
N SER A 901 31.54 13.97 13.30
CA SER A 901 30.69 13.56 14.43
C SER A 901 29.24 13.34 14.00
N GLN A 902 28.70 14.19 13.12
CA GLN A 902 27.34 14.02 12.60
C GLN A 902 27.20 12.80 11.69
N VAL A 903 28.23 12.48 10.89
CA VAL A 903 28.27 11.27 10.07
C VAL A 903 28.35 10.03 10.97
N GLU A 904 29.21 10.03 11.98
CA GLU A 904 29.33 8.93 12.95
C GLU A 904 27.99 8.69 13.68
N GLU A 905 27.33 9.74 14.15
CA GLU A 905 25.99 9.65 14.75
C GLU A 905 24.94 9.12 13.76
N ALA A 906 24.98 9.57 12.50
CA ALA A 906 24.05 9.10 11.47
C ALA A 906 24.30 7.62 11.13
N GLU A 907 25.55 7.19 11.07
CA GLU A 907 25.91 5.78 10.88
C GLU A 907 25.49 4.91 12.06
N GLU A 908 25.63 5.40 13.30
CA GLU A 908 25.16 4.69 14.49
C GLU A 908 23.63 4.54 14.48
N ARG A 909 22.89 5.61 14.15
CA ARG A 909 21.43 5.54 13.95
C ARG A 909 21.07 4.56 12.83
N LEU A 910 21.80 4.55 11.73
CA LEU A 910 21.56 3.60 10.64
C LEU A 910 21.83 2.14 11.06
N ARG A 911 22.88 1.89 11.88
CA ARG A 911 23.14 0.57 12.47
C ARG A 911 22.03 0.16 13.43
N GLU A 912 21.57 1.07 14.28
CA GLU A 912 20.44 0.82 15.18
C GLU A 912 19.16 0.49 14.40
N GLU A 913 18.80 1.28 13.40
CA GLU A 913 17.64 0.98 12.55
C GLU A 913 17.82 -0.32 11.76
N GLY A 914 19.03 -0.62 11.27
CA GLY A 914 19.34 -1.91 10.65
C GLY A 914 19.14 -3.09 11.62
N SER A 915 19.55 -2.95 12.88
CA SER A 915 19.30 -3.97 13.91
C SER A 915 17.82 -4.11 14.23
N ARG A 916 17.08 -3.00 14.31
CA ARG A 916 15.62 -3.00 14.51
C ARG A 916 14.89 -3.67 13.35
N CYS A 917 15.29 -3.40 12.10
CA CYS A 917 14.75 -4.08 10.93
C CYS A 917 15.00 -5.59 11.00
N SER A 918 16.22 -6.03 11.32
CA SER A 918 16.53 -7.45 11.45
C SER A 918 15.76 -8.14 12.59
N ASP A 919 15.53 -7.44 13.70
CA ASP A 919 14.72 -7.94 14.81
C ASP A 919 13.23 -8.05 14.42
N LEU A 920 12.72 -7.07 13.67
CA LEU A 920 11.35 -7.08 13.13
C LEU A 920 11.17 -8.16 12.06
N GLU A 921 12.15 -8.39 11.20
CA GLU A 921 12.16 -9.48 10.22
C GLU A 921 12.09 -10.84 10.93
N ARG A 922 12.93 -11.07 11.95
CA ARG A 922 12.87 -12.29 12.76
C ARG A 922 11.53 -12.46 13.49
N ALA A 923 10.96 -11.38 14.02
CA ALA A 923 9.63 -11.41 14.64
C ALA A 923 8.52 -11.72 13.62
N LEU A 924 8.63 -11.19 12.39
CA LEU A 924 7.71 -11.48 11.29
C LEU A 924 7.81 -12.96 10.89
N GLU A 925 9.03 -13.48 10.66
CA GLU A 925 9.27 -14.90 10.36
C GLU A 925 8.72 -15.83 11.45
N ASP A 926 8.89 -15.49 12.72
CA ASP A 926 8.32 -16.24 13.84
C ASP A 926 6.78 -16.17 13.84
N SER A 927 6.19 -15.01 13.53
CA SER A 927 4.73 -14.85 13.43
C SER A 927 4.15 -15.62 12.24
N GLU A 928 4.85 -15.66 11.10
CA GLU A 928 4.46 -16.44 9.93
C GLU A 928 4.56 -17.94 10.19
N ARG A 929 5.59 -18.38 10.92
CA ARG A 929 5.72 -19.79 11.34
C ARG A 929 4.57 -20.19 12.24
N ARG A 930 4.24 -19.37 13.25
CA ARG A 930 3.06 -19.59 14.12
C ARG A 930 1.76 -19.59 13.33
N ALA A 931 1.60 -18.71 12.34
CA ALA A 931 0.42 -18.69 11.47
C ALA A 931 0.32 -19.95 10.60
N LYS A 932 1.44 -20.46 10.06
CA LYS A 932 1.49 -21.72 9.31
C LYS A 932 1.14 -22.92 10.20
N GLU A 933 1.67 -22.98 11.42
CA GLU A 933 1.35 -24.03 12.40
C GLU A 933 -0.12 -23.98 12.82
N ALA A 934 -0.66 -22.79 13.13
CA ALA A 934 -2.06 -22.60 13.46
C ALA A 934 -2.98 -23.00 12.28
N SER A 935 -2.64 -22.59 11.05
CA SER A 935 -3.36 -22.98 9.84
C SER A 935 -3.32 -24.50 9.62
N GLY A 936 -2.16 -25.14 9.79
CA GLY A 936 -2.03 -26.60 9.73
C GLY A 936 -2.93 -27.30 10.75
N SER A 937 -2.94 -26.84 12.01
CA SER A 937 -3.80 -27.39 13.05
C SER A 937 -5.30 -27.19 12.76
N ALA A 938 -5.68 -26.06 12.15
CA ALA A 938 -7.04 -25.78 11.74
C ALA A 938 -7.48 -26.72 10.60
N VAL A 939 -6.63 -26.94 9.60
CA VAL A 939 -6.87 -27.91 8.52
C VAL A 939 -7.04 -29.32 9.07
N GLU A 940 -6.18 -29.76 9.99
CA GLU A 940 -6.34 -31.07 10.65
C GLU A 940 -7.66 -31.17 11.42
N SER A 941 -8.07 -30.10 12.10
CA SER A 941 -9.36 -30.07 12.82
C SER A 941 -10.55 -30.14 11.85
N LEU A 942 -10.47 -29.45 10.71
CA LEU A 942 -11.50 -29.49 9.65
C LEU A 942 -11.61 -30.90 9.05
N GLN A 943 -10.48 -31.54 8.72
CA GLN A 943 -10.46 -32.92 8.25
C GLN A 943 -11.08 -33.88 9.26
N LYS A 944 -10.81 -33.70 10.56
CA LYS A 944 -11.46 -34.48 11.63
C LYS A 944 -12.97 -34.23 11.66
N THR A 945 -13.42 -32.99 11.52
CA THR A 945 -14.86 -32.68 11.50
C THR A 945 -15.56 -33.23 10.25
N GLU A 946 -14.93 -33.18 9.09
CA GLU A 946 -15.45 -33.78 7.85
C GLU A 946 -15.54 -35.30 7.96
N ALA A 947 -14.53 -35.95 8.51
CA ALA A 947 -14.55 -37.39 8.77
C ALA A 947 -15.67 -37.78 9.74
N LEU A 948 -15.88 -37.00 10.80
CA LEU A 948 -16.99 -37.19 11.73
C LEU A 948 -18.35 -36.92 11.08
N SER A 949 -18.47 -35.91 10.22
CA SER A 949 -19.68 -35.61 9.47
C SER A 949 -20.03 -36.75 8.51
N SER A 950 -19.07 -37.24 7.74
CA SER A 950 -19.27 -38.39 6.85
C SER A 950 -19.65 -39.66 7.62
N ALA A 951 -19.05 -39.89 8.80
CA ALA A 951 -19.44 -40.99 9.67
C ALA A 951 -20.88 -40.83 10.21
N LEU A 952 -21.28 -39.60 10.56
CA LEU A 952 -22.64 -39.29 10.98
C LEU A 952 -23.63 -39.53 9.83
N GLU A 953 -23.32 -39.05 8.62
CA GLU A 953 -24.14 -39.27 7.41
C GLU A 953 -24.33 -40.76 7.14
N ALA A 954 -23.25 -41.54 7.19
CA ALA A 954 -23.33 -43.00 7.05
C ALA A 954 -24.21 -43.64 8.13
N LYS A 955 -24.14 -43.16 9.37
CA LYS A 955 -25.01 -43.65 10.47
C LYS A 955 -26.46 -43.23 10.29
N THR A 956 -26.73 -42.01 9.82
CA THR A 956 -28.09 -41.57 9.50
C THR A 956 -28.68 -42.38 8.33
N GLY A 957 -27.88 -42.73 7.33
CA GLY A 957 -28.30 -43.62 6.25
C GLY A 957 -28.63 -45.03 6.74
N GLN A 958 -27.82 -45.58 7.66
CA GLN A 958 -28.11 -46.87 8.31
C GLN A 958 -29.40 -46.84 9.13
N LEU A 959 -29.64 -45.75 9.86
CA LEU A 959 -30.88 -45.56 10.60
C LEU A 959 -32.10 -45.43 9.67
N ALA A 960 -31.97 -44.68 8.58
CA ALA A 960 -33.04 -44.53 7.58
C ALA A 960 -33.42 -45.87 6.94
N ALA A 961 -32.43 -46.68 6.53
CA ALA A 961 -32.66 -48.02 6.00
C ALA A 961 -33.33 -48.93 7.05
N ALA A 962 -32.85 -48.90 8.31
CA ALA A 962 -33.47 -49.68 9.38
C ALA A 962 -34.91 -49.23 9.69
N THR A 963 -35.22 -47.93 9.60
CA THR A 963 -36.59 -47.44 9.75
C THR A 963 -37.49 -47.88 8.59
N GLU A 964 -36.99 -47.86 7.36
CA GLU A 964 -37.73 -48.36 6.19
C GLU A 964 -38.02 -49.86 6.32
N ASP A 965 -37.04 -50.66 6.74
CA ASP A 965 -37.22 -52.08 7.04
C ASP A 965 -38.29 -52.30 8.11
N LEU A 966 -38.27 -51.52 9.20
CA LEU A 966 -39.29 -51.59 10.25
C LEU A 966 -40.68 -51.20 9.73
N GLU A 967 -40.77 -50.21 8.84
CA GLU A 967 -42.03 -49.83 8.20
C GLU A 967 -42.55 -50.93 7.26
N MET A 968 -41.67 -51.56 6.48
CA MET A 968 -42.03 -52.72 5.65
C MET A 968 -42.51 -53.88 6.53
N MET A 969 -41.77 -54.24 7.58
CA MET A 969 -42.19 -55.27 8.53
C MET A 969 -43.52 -54.91 9.22
N ALA A 970 -43.78 -53.63 9.50
CA ALA A 970 -45.05 -53.18 10.05
C ALA A 970 -46.20 -53.34 9.04
N LYS A 971 -45.99 -53.00 7.77
CA LYS A 971 -46.97 -53.21 6.69
C LYS A 971 -47.25 -54.70 6.47
N GLU A 972 -46.22 -55.54 6.45
CA GLU A 972 -46.36 -56.99 6.35
C GLU A 972 -47.13 -57.57 7.55
N ASN A 973 -46.79 -57.16 8.78
CA ASN A 973 -47.53 -57.58 9.97
C ASN A 973 -48.99 -57.13 9.93
N GLN A 974 -49.30 -55.94 9.41
CA GLN A 974 -50.68 -55.49 9.19
C GLN A 974 -51.39 -56.34 8.13
N ALA A 975 -50.72 -56.69 7.03
CA ALA A 975 -51.26 -57.56 5.99
C ALA A 975 -51.57 -58.96 6.53
N VAL A 976 -50.62 -59.58 7.23
CA VAL A 976 -50.82 -60.88 7.90
C VAL A 976 -51.95 -60.82 8.93
N THR A 977 -52.03 -59.74 9.71
CA THR A 977 -53.13 -59.55 10.66
C THR A 977 -54.47 -59.46 9.94
N SER A 978 -54.54 -58.75 8.81
CA SER A 978 -55.75 -58.66 7.99
C SER A 978 -56.17 -60.02 7.42
N GLU A 979 -55.21 -60.81 6.91
CA GLU A 979 -55.46 -62.18 6.45
C GLU A 979 -55.94 -63.08 7.58
N LEU A 980 -55.32 -63.00 8.76
CA LEU A 980 -55.77 -63.75 9.94
C LEU A 980 -57.20 -63.39 10.33
N THR A 981 -57.56 -62.10 10.33
CA THR A 981 -58.94 -61.68 10.63
C THR A 981 -59.94 -62.19 9.59
N ARG A 982 -59.56 -62.21 8.30
CA ARG A 982 -60.38 -62.79 7.23
C ARG A 982 -60.55 -64.30 7.41
N LEU A 983 -59.47 -65.03 7.66
CA LEU A 983 -59.54 -66.48 7.91
C LEU A 983 -60.36 -66.82 9.15
N VAL A 984 -60.31 -66.00 10.20
CA VAL A 984 -61.18 -66.13 11.37
C VAL A 984 -62.64 -65.90 11.00
N ALA A 985 -62.95 -64.89 10.19
CA ALA A 985 -64.31 -64.64 9.69
C ALA A 985 -64.83 -65.80 8.83
N ASP A 986 -64.01 -66.28 7.88
CA ASP A 986 -64.34 -67.42 7.01
C ASP A 986 -64.56 -68.70 7.85
N ARG A 987 -63.74 -68.93 8.87
CA ARG A 987 -63.92 -70.03 9.83
C ARG A 987 -65.23 -69.91 10.59
N ASP A 988 -65.56 -68.72 11.09
CA ASP A 988 -66.78 -68.51 11.87
C ASP A 988 -68.03 -68.59 10.99
N GLU A 989 -67.97 -68.13 9.74
CA GLU A 989 -69.01 -68.37 8.74
C GLU A 989 -69.17 -69.86 8.42
N GLY A 990 -68.07 -70.58 8.22
CA GLY A 990 -68.06 -72.03 8.06
C GLY A 990 -68.69 -72.76 9.25
N ARG A 991 -68.39 -72.31 10.48
CA ARG A 991 -69.03 -72.82 11.71
C ARG A 991 -70.52 -72.54 11.76
N ARG A 992 -70.98 -71.35 11.34
CA ARG A 992 -72.42 -71.04 11.25
C ARG A 992 -73.11 -71.95 10.23
N LYS A 993 -72.56 -72.06 9.02
CA LYS A 993 -73.09 -72.95 7.97
C LYS A 993 -73.16 -74.42 8.43
N LEU A 994 -72.14 -74.89 9.15
CA LEU A 994 -72.16 -76.22 9.75
C LEU A 994 -73.25 -76.36 10.81
N GLY A 995 -73.42 -75.35 11.67
CA GLY A 995 -74.50 -75.31 12.66
C GLY A 995 -75.90 -75.36 12.02
N ASP A 996 -76.14 -74.57 10.97
CA ASP A 996 -77.39 -74.56 10.22
C ASP A 996 -77.65 -75.92 9.54
N ALA A 997 -76.61 -76.52 8.93
CA ALA A 997 -76.70 -77.84 8.32
C ALA A 997 -77.02 -78.92 9.36
N LEU A 998 -76.41 -78.88 10.55
CA LEU A 998 -76.72 -79.79 11.66
C LEU A 998 -78.14 -79.60 12.19
N HIS A 999 -78.62 -78.35 12.29
CA HIS A 999 -80.00 -78.07 12.66
C HIS A 999 -80.98 -78.63 11.63
N ASN A 1000 -80.73 -78.37 10.34
CA ASN A 1000 -81.53 -78.91 9.23
C ASN A 1000 -81.50 -80.44 9.17
N GLN A 1001 -80.36 -81.06 9.46
CA GLN A 1001 -80.25 -82.51 9.59
C GLN A 1001 -81.14 -82.99 10.75
N SER A 1002 -81.06 -82.36 11.93
CA SER A 1002 -81.86 -82.76 13.08
C SER A 1002 -83.36 -82.59 12.82
N THR A 1003 -83.79 -81.52 12.13
CA THR A 1003 -85.21 -81.33 11.78
C THR A 1003 -85.67 -82.34 10.73
N ALA A 1004 -84.84 -82.64 9.73
CA ALA A 1004 -85.11 -83.68 8.75
C ALA A 1004 -85.18 -85.08 9.40
N GLU A 1005 -84.30 -85.39 10.34
CA GLU A 1005 -84.34 -86.65 11.11
C GLU A 1005 -85.61 -86.76 11.97
N GLN A 1006 -86.02 -85.67 12.63
CA GLN A 1006 -87.28 -85.64 13.39
C GLN A 1006 -88.50 -85.83 12.48
N ALA A 1007 -88.52 -85.16 11.32
CA ALA A 1007 -89.57 -85.33 10.33
C ALA A 1007 -89.60 -86.76 9.76
N ALA A 1008 -88.44 -87.37 9.51
CA ALA A 1008 -88.33 -88.76 9.07
C ALA A 1008 -88.86 -89.73 10.14
N ARG A 1009 -88.50 -89.54 11.41
CA ARG A 1009 -89.04 -90.32 12.53
C ARG A 1009 -90.55 -90.16 12.67
N ALA A 1010 -91.07 -88.94 12.54
CA ALA A 1010 -92.51 -88.69 12.55
C ALA A 1010 -93.23 -89.42 11.41
N ALA A 1011 -92.67 -89.38 10.19
CA ALA A 1011 -93.20 -90.11 9.04
C ALA A 1011 -93.13 -91.63 9.22
N GLU A 1012 -92.11 -92.16 9.90
CA GLU A 1012 -92.04 -93.57 10.28
C GLU A 1012 -93.16 -93.97 11.25
N PHE A 1013 -93.43 -93.15 12.28
CA PHE A 1013 -94.56 -93.38 13.19
C PHE A 1013 -95.91 -93.32 12.46
N GLU A 1014 -96.13 -92.32 11.60
CA GLU A 1014 -97.36 -92.23 10.80
C GLU A 1014 -97.51 -93.45 9.88
N LYS A 1015 -96.44 -93.91 9.25
CA LYS A 1015 -96.44 -95.14 8.45
C LYS A 1015 -96.81 -96.36 9.30
N GLU A 1016 -96.26 -96.50 10.50
CA GLU A 1016 -96.61 -97.60 11.41
C GLU A 1016 -98.08 -97.56 11.84
N ASP A 1017 -98.60 -96.38 12.15
CA ASP A 1017 -100.01 -96.17 12.50
C ASP A 1017 -100.93 -96.49 11.32
N VAL A 1018 -100.59 -96.05 10.10
CA VAL A 1018 -101.30 -96.41 8.87
C VAL A 1018 -101.25 -97.91 8.65
N LEU A 1019 -100.09 -98.56 8.84
CA LEU A 1019 -99.97 -100.02 8.73
C LEU A 1019 -100.80 -100.74 9.79
N LYS A 1020 -100.87 -100.23 11.01
CA LYS A 1020 -101.71 -100.77 12.09
C LYS A 1020 -103.19 -100.64 11.74
N ASN A 1021 -103.62 -99.48 11.24
CA ASN A 1021 -104.98 -99.24 10.76
C ASN A 1021 -105.32 -100.16 9.58
N TYR A 1022 -104.41 -100.30 8.61
CA TYR A 1022 -104.56 -101.20 7.47
C TYR A 1022 -104.66 -102.67 7.90
N ARG A 1023 -103.84 -103.12 8.86
CA ARG A 1023 -103.96 -104.46 9.47
C ARG A 1023 -105.28 -104.65 10.20
N GLY A 1024 -105.75 -103.64 10.93
CA GLY A 1024 -107.06 -103.64 11.59
C GLY A 1024 -108.22 -103.79 10.61
N LEU A 1025 -108.22 -102.99 9.52
CA LEU A 1025 -109.19 -103.09 8.44
C LEU A 1025 -109.16 -104.47 7.76
N HIS A 1026 -107.99 -105.06 7.55
CA HIS A 1026 -107.89 -106.43 7.01
C HIS A 1026 -108.49 -107.47 7.96
N ALA A 1027 -108.30 -107.34 9.26
CA ALA A 1027 -108.90 -108.23 10.25
C ALA A 1027 -110.44 -108.09 10.28
N GLU A 1028 -110.95 -106.86 10.20
CA GLU A 1028 -112.38 -106.60 10.09
C GLU A 1028 -112.97 -107.13 8.78
N LYS A 1029 -112.29 -106.92 7.65
CA LYS A 1029 -112.66 -107.51 6.36
C LYS A 1029 -112.75 -109.03 6.46
N ARG A 1030 -111.74 -109.70 7.02
CA ARG A 1030 -111.77 -111.17 7.23
C ARG A 1030 -112.92 -111.60 8.13
N ARG A 1031 -113.23 -110.83 9.18
CA ARG A 1031 -114.38 -111.08 10.06
C ARG A 1031 -115.70 -110.96 9.31
N LEU A 1032 -115.84 -109.94 8.46
CA LEU A 1032 -117.01 -109.76 7.60
C LEU A 1032 -117.13 -110.86 6.56
N GLU A 1033 -116.03 -111.26 5.91
CA GLU A 1033 -115.98 -112.40 4.97
C GLU A 1033 -116.41 -113.70 5.66
N ALA A 1034 -115.88 -114.01 6.85
CA ALA A 1034 -116.31 -115.17 7.64
C ALA A 1034 -117.80 -115.10 8.02
N GLY A 1035 -118.30 -113.90 8.36
CA GLY A 1035 -119.73 -113.68 8.61
C GLY A 1035 -120.59 -113.90 7.37
N ILE A 1036 -120.12 -113.48 6.18
CA ILE A 1036 -120.78 -113.76 4.90
C ILE A 1036 -120.81 -115.27 4.64
N ASP A 1037 -119.71 -115.99 4.85
CA ASP A 1037 -119.66 -117.44 4.66
C ASP A 1037 -120.61 -118.18 5.62
N GLU A 1038 -120.71 -117.76 6.88
CA GLU A 1038 -121.67 -118.29 7.85
C GLU A 1038 -123.13 -118.03 7.41
N LEU A 1039 -123.42 -116.81 6.94
CA LEU A 1039 -124.71 -116.48 6.34
C LEU A 1039 -125.01 -117.30 5.08
N GLN A 1040 -124.00 -117.60 4.26
CA GLN A 1040 -124.16 -118.48 3.10
C GLN A 1040 -124.43 -119.93 3.51
N LEU A 1041 -123.77 -120.45 4.54
CA LEU A 1041 -124.01 -121.80 5.07
C LEU A 1041 -125.41 -121.92 5.67
N THR A 1042 -125.85 -120.93 6.44
CA THR A 1042 -127.22 -120.89 6.99
C THR A 1042 -128.25 -120.78 5.86
N ARG A 1043 -128.02 -119.94 4.85
CA ARG A 1043 -128.84 -119.89 3.63
C ARG A 1043 -128.91 -121.27 2.96
N GLN A 1044 -127.79 -121.93 2.71
CA GLN A 1044 -127.77 -123.27 2.12
C GLN A 1044 -128.53 -124.31 2.96
N ARG A 1045 -128.40 -124.28 4.29
CA ARG A 1045 -129.19 -125.13 5.21
C ARG A 1045 -130.68 -124.85 5.08
N LEU A 1046 -131.08 -123.58 5.08
CA LEU A 1046 -132.47 -123.17 4.88
C LEU A 1046 -133.00 -123.60 3.51
N THR A 1047 -132.21 -123.45 2.44
CA THR A 1047 -132.58 -123.90 1.10
C THR A 1047 -132.75 -125.43 1.06
N LYS A 1048 -131.86 -126.20 1.70
CA LYS A 1048 -132.02 -127.67 1.83
C LYS A 1048 -133.26 -128.04 2.64
N SER A 1049 -133.54 -127.33 3.73
CA SER A 1049 -134.74 -127.55 4.54
C SER A 1049 -136.02 -127.20 3.77
N LEU A 1050 -136.00 -126.13 2.98
CA LEU A 1050 -137.10 -125.76 2.08
C LEU A 1050 -137.31 -126.82 1.01
N ALA A 1051 -136.25 -127.28 0.34
CA ALA A 1051 -136.35 -128.39 -0.62
C ALA A 1051 -136.89 -129.68 0.02
N GLY A 1052 -136.49 -129.96 1.26
CA GLY A 1052 -137.06 -131.06 2.06
C GLY A 1052 -138.56 -130.90 2.30
N ARG A 1053 -138.99 -129.71 2.79
CA ARG A 1053 -140.40 -129.34 2.96
C ARG A 1053 -141.19 -129.40 1.65
N ASP A 1054 -140.62 -128.95 0.54
CA ASP A 1054 -141.24 -129.01 -0.79
C ASP A 1054 -141.44 -130.46 -1.24
N SER A 1055 -140.50 -131.36 -0.95
CA SER A 1055 -140.66 -132.79 -1.22
C SER A 1055 -141.76 -133.43 -0.36
N GLU A 1056 -141.92 -133.01 0.90
CA GLU A 1056 -143.03 -133.43 1.77
C GLU A 1056 -144.36 -132.92 1.24
N VAL A 1057 -144.44 -131.64 0.85
CA VAL A 1057 -145.63 -131.06 0.22
C VAL A 1057 -145.97 -131.79 -1.08
N SER A 1058 -144.97 -132.16 -1.90
CA SER A 1058 -145.17 -132.95 -3.10
C SER A 1058 -145.73 -134.35 -2.80
N LYS A 1059 -145.22 -135.05 -1.78
CA LYS A 1059 -145.76 -136.35 -1.33
C LYS A 1059 -147.19 -136.23 -0.79
N LEU A 1060 -147.48 -135.19 -0.01
CA LEU A 1060 -148.83 -134.92 0.48
C LEU A 1060 -149.78 -134.61 -0.68
N ARG A 1061 -149.36 -133.79 -1.65
CA ARG A 1061 -150.12 -133.54 -2.88
C ARG A 1061 -150.40 -134.82 -3.66
N SER A 1062 -149.41 -135.72 -3.84
CA SER A 1062 -149.64 -137.00 -4.52
C SER A 1062 -150.59 -137.91 -3.73
N SER A 1063 -150.53 -137.89 -2.40
CA SER A 1063 -151.47 -138.63 -1.55
C SER A 1063 -152.89 -138.07 -1.65
N ILE A 1064 -153.05 -136.75 -1.70
CA ILE A 1064 -154.36 -136.10 -1.91
C ILE A 1064 -154.92 -136.52 -3.26
N THR A 1065 -154.12 -136.45 -4.33
CA THR A 1065 -154.58 -136.88 -5.66
C THR A 1065 -154.95 -138.37 -5.70
N ALA A 1066 -154.24 -139.22 -4.98
CA ALA A 1066 -154.58 -140.64 -4.88
C ALA A 1066 -155.93 -140.85 -4.16
N LEU A 1067 -156.15 -140.14 -3.06
CA LEU A 1067 -157.42 -140.17 -2.31
C LEU A 1067 -158.58 -139.58 -3.13
N GLU A 1068 -158.34 -138.54 -3.93
CA GLU A 1068 -159.34 -137.96 -4.84
C GLU A 1068 -159.77 -138.97 -5.92
N VAL A 1069 -158.83 -139.74 -6.49
CA VAL A 1069 -159.13 -140.81 -7.45
C VAL A 1069 -159.92 -141.95 -6.79
N GLU A 1070 -159.58 -142.34 -5.57
CA GLU A 1070 -160.35 -143.33 -4.81
C GLU A 1070 -161.78 -142.85 -4.50
N LEU A 1071 -161.93 -141.58 -4.15
CA LEU A 1071 -163.24 -140.97 -3.90
C LEU A 1071 -164.08 -140.98 -5.19
N GLN A 1072 -163.51 -140.55 -6.32
CA GLN A 1072 -164.18 -140.58 -7.63
C GLN A 1072 -164.67 -141.98 -8.00
N ARG A 1073 -163.87 -143.02 -7.74
CA ARG A 1073 -164.25 -144.42 -7.95
C ARG A 1073 -165.44 -144.83 -7.06
N LYS A 1074 -165.45 -144.42 -5.78
CA LYS A 1074 -166.58 -144.68 -4.87
C LYS A 1074 -167.86 -143.97 -5.32
N THR A 1075 -167.75 -142.76 -5.87
CA THR A 1075 -168.90 -142.02 -6.43
C THR A 1075 -169.48 -142.72 -7.66
N THR A 1076 -168.63 -143.27 -8.54
CA THR A 1076 -169.10 -144.04 -9.70
C THR A 1076 -169.80 -145.34 -9.32
N ASP A 1077 -169.34 -146.02 -8.26
CA ASP A 1077 -169.95 -147.25 -7.76
C ASP A 1077 -171.36 -146.99 -7.18
N LEU A 1078 -171.55 -145.87 -6.46
CA LEU A 1078 -172.86 -145.48 -5.92
C LEU A 1078 -173.90 -145.17 -7.02
N GLY A 1079 -173.48 -144.54 -8.12
CA GLY A 1079 -174.36 -144.22 -9.25
C GLY A 1079 -174.82 -145.43 -10.08
N ALA A 1080 -174.21 -146.61 -9.89
CA ALA A 1080 -174.60 -147.86 -10.55
C ALA A 1080 -175.74 -148.58 -9.80
N VAL A 1081 -175.72 -148.55 -8.47
CA VAL A 1081 -176.71 -149.25 -7.61
C VAL A 1081 -178.09 -148.58 -7.68
N GLN A 1082 -178.13 -147.26 -7.81
CA GLN A 1082 -179.38 -146.49 -7.86
C GLN A 1082 -180.22 -146.72 -9.13
N ARG A 1083 -179.64 -147.32 -10.18
CA ARG A 1083 -180.36 -147.62 -11.44
C ARG A 1083 -181.04 -148.99 -11.47
N GLN A 1084 -180.81 -149.86 -10.48
CA GLN A 1084 -181.41 -151.20 -10.43
C GLN A 1084 -182.72 -151.28 -9.62
N SER A 1085 -183.12 -150.25 -8.86
CA SER A 1085 -184.27 -150.31 -7.95
C SER A 1085 -185.58 -149.65 -8.44
N GLY A 1086 -185.66 -149.23 -9.71
CA GLY A 1086 -186.72 -148.32 -10.19
C GLY A 1086 -187.85 -148.87 -11.08
N ALA A 1087 -187.85 -150.14 -11.50
CA ALA A 1087 -188.71 -150.56 -12.64
C ALA A 1087 -189.66 -151.76 -12.42
N GLU A 1088 -189.82 -152.30 -11.20
CA GLU A 1088 -190.67 -153.51 -10.97
C GLU A 1088 -192.03 -153.26 -10.27
N HIS A 1089 -192.47 -152.02 -10.04
CA HIS A 1089 -193.75 -151.76 -9.37
C HIS A 1089 -194.62 -150.75 -10.13
N THR A 1090 -195.52 -151.23 -11.00
CA THR A 1090 -196.91 -150.72 -11.15
C THR A 1090 -197.66 -151.50 -12.24
N CYS A 1091 -198.24 -152.65 -11.88
CA CYS A 1091 -199.43 -153.23 -12.52
C CYS A 1091 -200.17 -154.09 -11.47
N ASP A 1092 -201.00 -153.44 -10.64
CA ASP A 1092 -202.23 -154.00 -10.02
C ASP A 1092 -202.74 -153.08 -8.89
N THR A 1093 -203.81 -152.30 -9.15
CA THR A 1093 -205.14 -152.49 -8.54
C THR A 1093 -206.09 -151.30 -8.79
N LEU A 1094 -207.18 -151.60 -9.48
CA LEU A 1094 -208.46 -150.90 -9.46
C LEU A 1094 -209.09 -150.98 -8.05
N TRP A 1095 -209.70 -149.91 -7.53
CA TRP A 1095 -211.14 -149.78 -7.19
C TRP A 1095 -211.46 -148.56 -6.28
N LEU A 1096 -212.33 -147.66 -6.79
CA LEU A 1096 -213.14 -146.58 -6.16
C LEU A 1096 -212.43 -145.36 -5.51
N GLY A 1097 -212.73 -144.10 -5.82
CA GLY A 1097 -213.78 -143.53 -6.67
C GLY A 1097 -214.30 -142.19 -6.11
N SER A 1098 -213.89 -141.09 -6.77
CA SER A 1098 -214.67 -139.85 -6.99
C SER A 1098 -214.95 -138.85 -5.84
N VAL A 1099 -214.71 -137.56 -6.17
CA VAL A 1099 -215.41 -136.32 -5.71
C VAL A 1099 -214.75 -135.46 -4.60
N TRP A 1100 -214.01 -134.45 -5.08
CA TRP A 1100 -214.09 -132.99 -4.77
C TRP A 1100 -213.20 -132.26 -3.73
N ARG A 1101 -212.33 -131.42 -4.32
CA ARG A 1101 -212.22 -129.93 -4.23
C ARG A 1101 -211.40 -129.23 -3.12
N ILE A 1102 -210.58 -128.31 -3.66
CA ILE A 1102 -210.25 -126.94 -3.20
C ILE A 1102 -209.13 -126.78 -2.15
N THR A 1103 -208.13 -125.95 -2.54
CA THR A 1103 -207.16 -125.14 -1.73
C THR A 1103 -206.14 -125.88 -0.85
N ARG A 1104 -204.93 -125.40 -0.54
CA ARG A 1104 -204.03 -124.28 -0.96
C ARG A 1104 -202.86 -124.29 0.06
N ASP A 1105 -201.70 -123.78 -0.37
CA ASP A 1105 -200.64 -123.10 0.42
C ASP A 1105 -199.62 -123.82 1.33
N ASN A 1106 -198.37 -123.33 1.18
CA ASN A 1106 -197.17 -123.34 2.03
C ASN A 1106 -196.31 -124.62 2.07
N CYS A 1107 -195.02 -124.61 1.70
CA CYS A 1107 -194.11 -123.55 1.23
C CYS A 1107 -193.00 -124.18 0.38
#